data_AF-A0AAD4JYL9-F1
#
_entry.id   AF-A0AAD4JYL9-F1
#
_cell.length_a   1.000
_cell.length_b   1.000
_cell.length_c   1.000
_cell.angle_alpha   90.00
_cell.angle_beta   90.00
_cell.angle_gamma   90.00
#
_symmetry.space_group_name_H-M   'P 1'
#
loop_
_entity.id
_entity.type
_entity.pdbx_description
1 polymer ?
#
loop_
_entity_poly.entity_id
_entity_poly.type
_entity_poly.pdbx_seq_one_letter_code
_entity_poly.pdbx_strand_id
1 'polypeptide(L)'
;MQRGKISFGKIQLNVNKTPAEPSKADQDAGGFKKMDKQQMIRQIEDVAEDLESQHLKEVMGISGFGRKAAKVFDINEQIAKARTAAPPAPEQAPDDDDGDVIGPLPPGAADAAAAQPAASETKTKTAQTADGDADDVDDDEEPSDGDSDDEASLPRRIPYTHEVQMQHGSRAVLALAGDPSGARIVSGSIDYDMCFWDFAGMDSSMRSFRQLQPCENHPIRALQYSVTGDMILVISGNAQAKVLDRDGFEKLECCKGDQYISDMSRTKGHVAQLTSGCWHPFNREQFLTAALDGTLRIWQGFRVKEQLQVIKTRAQGGLRTSASACNYNRDATLIAAGCVDGSIQTWDTRKMYVNTTHCVRDAHQKGSEITSIVFSYMGQQLATRCNDETMKLWDLRNFKKPMHSWSNLYSRYDTTDCCFSPDDRMLVTGESLAKGQTEAHLYFYSTQSFEQVQRIPVAGSHVIKTLWHPKLNQLFVSCGNGIIKCYYDEHRSIRGAKLCVVKTHRKRQPMEMVGVSQIITPHALPLFRQEKSRSSRKKMEKARMDPVKSKRPDLPITSGQGGRVASSGGTLSSYVIRNLGLSKRVDDDQDPREAILKFAKDAAENPYWIAPAYKQTQPKAIFSEKLPADDSPSSAKKSKTEPDTT
;
A
#
# COMPACT_ATOMS: atom_id res chain seq x y z
N MET A 1 -20.11 -54.84 31.86
CA MET A 1 -19.53 -53.57 31.38
C MET A 1 -18.69 -52.96 32.49
N GLN A 2 -17.38 -53.23 32.50
CA GLN A 2 -16.43 -52.59 33.41
C GLN A 2 -15.61 -51.58 32.60
N ARG A 3 -15.65 -50.30 32.99
CA ARG A 3 -14.83 -49.24 32.39
C ARG A 3 -13.51 -49.14 33.16
N GLY A 4 -12.40 -49.49 32.50
CA GLY A 4 -11.05 -49.33 33.04
C GLY A 4 -10.68 -47.84 33.17
N LYS A 5 -10.15 -47.46 34.34
CA LYS A 5 -9.53 -46.15 34.58
C LYS A 5 -8.16 -46.10 33.91
N ILE A 6 -7.92 -45.11 33.07
CA ILE A 6 -6.60 -44.81 32.50
C ILE A 6 -5.86 -43.91 33.50
N SER A 7 -4.70 -44.35 34.00
CA SER A 7 -3.79 -43.52 34.79
C SER A 7 -2.68 -42.95 33.90
N PHE A 8 -2.44 -41.65 34.01
CA PHE A 8 -1.27 -41.00 33.39
C PHE A 8 -0.07 -41.12 34.33
N GLY A 9 1.06 -41.61 33.79
CA GLY A 9 2.31 -41.75 34.51
C GLY A 9 2.89 -40.40 34.94
N LYS A 10 3.36 -40.34 36.19
CA LYS A 10 4.11 -39.19 36.74
C LYS A 10 5.49 -39.14 36.10
N ILE A 11 5.78 -38.05 35.39
CA ILE A 11 7.15 -37.71 34.96
C ILE A 11 7.84 -37.08 36.18
N GLN A 12 8.83 -37.78 36.73
CA GLN A 12 9.73 -37.23 37.75
C GLN A 12 10.87 -36.46 37.06
N LEU A 13 10.96 -35.16 37.29
CA LEU A 13 12.12 -34.34 36.92
C LEU A 13 13.20 -34.54 38.00
N ASN A 14 14.25 -35.30 37.67
CA ASN A 14 15.47 -35.37 38.47
C ASN A 14 16.26 -34.07 38.33
N VAL A 15 16.03 -33.13 39.25
CA VAL A 15 16.93 -31.98 39.45
C VAL A 15 17.91 -32.36 40.55
N ASN A 16 19.07 -32.89 40.15
CA ASN A 16 20.25 -32.93 41.00
C ASN A 16 21.50 -32.82 40.12
N LYS A 17 21.90 -31.57 39.86
CA LYS A 17 23.28 -31.25 39.49
C LYS A 17 23.66 -30.02 40.30
N THR A 18 24.35 -30.27 41.41
CA THR A 18 24.95 -29.24 42.27
C THR A 18 26.05 -28.51 41.49
N PRO A 19 26.10 -27.16 41.53
CA PRO A 19 27.29 -26.44 41.09
C PRO A 19 28.40 -26.56 42.14
N ALA A 20 29.63 -26.73 41.67
CA ALA A 20 30.83 -26.80 42.49
C ALA A 20 31.08 -25.49 43.25
N GLU A 21 31.58 -25.62 44.47
CA GLU A 21 31.97 -24.52 45.36
C GLU A 21 33.11 -23.67 44.78
N PRO A 22 33.10 -22.34 44.95
CA PRO A 22 34.28 -21.51 44.73
C PRO A 22 35.16 -21.49 45.98
N SER A 23 36.46 -21.76 45.78
CA SER A 23 37.50 -21.66 46.81
C SER A 23 37.77 -20.20 47.21
N LYS A 24 37.68 -19.97 48.52
CA LYS A 24 38.28 -18.92 49.38
C LYS A 24 38.70 -17.58 48.74
N ALA A 25 38.00 -16.55 49.17
CA ALA A 25 38.36 -15.14 49.06
C ALA A 25 39.54 -14.76 49.99
N ASP A 26 40.46 -13.97 49.45
CA ASP A 26 41.14 -12.92 50.20
C ASP A 26 40.23 -11.71 50.30
N GLN A 27 40.30 -11.07 51.46
CA GLN A 27 39.55 -9.88 51.85
C GLN A 27 40.08 -8.67 51.09
N ASP A 28 39.20 -7.93 50.41
CA ASP A 28 39.26 -6.47 50.52
C ASP A 28 37.94 -5.78 50.18
N ALA A 29 37.70 -4.70 50.89
CA ALA A 29 36.42 -4.07 51.13
C ALA A 29 35.93 -3.13 50.00
N GLY A 30 34.59 -3.03 49.89
CA GLY A 30 33.91 -1.77 49.56
C GLY A 30 33.47 -1.56 48.11
N GLY A 31 32.14 -1.48 47.88
CA GLY A 31 31.56 -0.74 46.75
C GLY A 31 30.48 -1.50 45.96
N PHE A 32 29.21 -1.28 46.31
CA PHE A 32 28.08 -1.64 45.45
C PHE A 32 28.17 -0.91 44.10
N LYS A 33 28.38 -1.62 42.99
CA LYS A 33 28.11 -1.13 41.62
C LYS A 33 26.85 -1.79 41.08
N LYS A 34 25.83 -0.96 40.78
CA LYS A 34 24.67 -1.35 39.97
C LYS A 34 25.16 -1.69 38.56
N MET A 35 24.97 -2.93 38.12
CA MET A 35 25.16 -3.31 36.71
C MET A 35 24.07 -2.67 35.85
N ASP A 36 24.48 -2.15 34.69
CA ASP A 36 23.64 -1.36 33.81
C ASP A 36 22.64 -2.23 33.04
N LYS A 37 21.37 -1.79 33.02
CA LYS A 37 20.23 -2.58 32.51
C LYS A 37 20.37 -2.90 31.00
N GLN A 38 21.13 -2.07 30.28
CA GLN A 38 21.42 -2.24 28.86
C GLN A 38 22.40 -3.39 28.57
N GLN A 39 23.33 -3.68 29.47
CA GLN A 39 24.26 -4.82 29.30
C GLN A 39 23.56 -6.17 29.50
N MET A 40 22.57 -6.23 30.40
CA MET A 40 21.74 -7.42 30.58
C MET A 40 20.85 -7.69 29.36
N ILE A 41 20.31 -6.64 28.72
CA ILE A 41 19.47 -6.81 27.51
C ILE A 41 20.30 -7.35 26.35
N ARG A 42 21.52 -6.84 26.13
CA ARG A 42 22.43 -7.35 25.08
C ARG A 42 22.81 -8.81 25.29
N GLN A 43 23.07 -9.22 26.52
CA GLN A 43 23.38 -10.63 26.83
C GLN A 43 22.19 -11.56 26.60
N ILE A 44 20.96 -11.07 26.77
CA ILE A 44 19.74 -11.85 26.48
C ILE A 44 19.50 -11.94 24.96
N GLU A 45 19.78 -10.88 24.21
CA GLU A 45 19.70 -10.86 22.74
C GLU A 45 20.74 -11.81 22.12
N ASP A 46 21.99 -11.79 22.59
CA ASP A 46 23.04 -12.69 22.10
C ASP A 46 22.70 -14.18 22.32
N VAL A 47 22.09 -14.51 23.47
CA VAL A 47 21.66 -15.88 23.78
C VAL A 47 20.44 -16.31 22.95
N ALA A 48 19.55 -15.38 22.60
CA ALA A 48 18.40 -15.65 21.74
C ALA A 48 18.84 -15.91 20.29
N GLU A 49 19.79 -15.13 19.76
CA GLU A 49 20.37 -15.33 18.42
C GLU A 49 21.14 -16.66 18.31
N ASP A 50 21.83 -17.06 19.39
CA ASP A 50 22.51 -18.36 19.46
C ASP A 50 21.53 -19.54 19.48
N LEU A 51 20.33 -19.39 20.06
CA LEU A 51 19.29 -20.42 20.03
C LEU A 51 18.61 -20.53 18.67
N GLU A 52 18.30 -19.39 18.03
CA GLU A 52 17.69 -19.36 16.69
C GLU A 52 18.63 -19.92 15.62
N SER A 53 19.92 -19.62 15.71
CA SER A 53 20.93 -20.14 14.78
C SER A 53 21.21 -21.64 14.96
N GLN A 54 20.97 -22.20 16.16
CA GLN A 54 21.00 -23.64 16.40
C GLN A 54 19.76 -24.33 15.81
N HIS A 55 18.58 -23.73 15.98
CA HIS A 55 17.34 -24.26 15.43
C HIS A 55 17.32 -24.27 13.90
N LEU A 56 17.83 -23.22 13.26
CA LEU A 56 18.00 -23.14 11.81
C LEU A 56 18.99 -24.19 11.25
N LYS A 57 20.02 -24.57 12.03
CA LYS A 57 20.98 -25.61 11.64
C LYS A 57 20.38 -27.02 11.72
N GLU A 58 19.50 -27.28 12.69
CA GLU A 58 18.78 -28.56 12.79
C GLU A 58 17.75 -28.74 11.68
N VAL A 59 17.06 -27.66 11.29
CA VAL A 59 16.02 -27.70 10.23
C VAL A 59 16.63 -27.89 8.83
N MET A 60 17.84 -27.37 8.58
CA MET A 60 18.43 -27.32 7.24
C MET A 60 19.41 -28.47 6.93
N GLY A 61 19.84 -29.27 7.92
CA GLY A 61 20.63 -30.49 7.67
C GLY A 61 22.00 -30.28 7.01
N ILE A 62 22.58 -29.08 7.07
CA ILE A 62 23.85 -28.74 6.41
C ILE A 62 24.99 -28.74 7.44
N SER A 63 25.69 -29.86 7.58
CA SER A 63 26.94 -29.94 8.36
C SER A 63 28.16 -29.81 7.44
N GLY A 64 28.75 -28.61 7.36
CA GLY A 64 30.07 -28.47 6.73
C GLY A 64 30.37 -27.17 6.00
N PHE A 65 30.15 -26.01 6.62
CA PHE A 65 30.83 -24.79 6.17
C PHE A 65 31.58 -24.14 7.33
N GLY A 66 32.91 -24.18 7.25
CA GLY A 66 33.83 -23.71 8.27
C GLY A 66 33.65 -22.22 8.57
N ARG A 67 33.78 -21.87 9.86
CA ARG A 67 33.82 -20.51 10.37
C ARG A 67 34.96 -19.73 9.69
N LYS A 68 34.64 -18.89 8.69
CA LYS A 68 35.45 -17.68 8.45
C LYS A 68 34.92 -16.63 9.41
N ALA A 69 35.78 -16.25 10.37
CA ALA A 69 35.48 -15.22 11.35
C ALA A 69 34.89 -13.97 10.67
N ALA A 70 33.68 -13.60 11.06
CA ALA A 70 33.10 -12.32 10.71
C ALA A 70 34.00 -11.25 11.35
N LYS A 71 34.72 -10.50 10.51
CA LYS A 71 35.38 -9.26 10.96
C LYS A 71 34.29 -8.30 11.38
N VAL A 72 34.21 -8.02 12.68
CA VAL A 72 33.42 -6.91 13.21
C VAL A 72 34.01 -5.62 12.63
N PHE A 73 33.19 -4.87 11.90
CA PHE A 73 33.58 -3.62 11.27
C PHE A 73 33.50 -2.49 12.29
N ASP A 74 34.66 -2.02 12.76
CA ASP A 74 34.73 -0.84 13.64
C ASP A 74 34.78 0.44 12.78
N ILE A 75 33.64 1.12 12.70
CA ILE A 75 33.41 2.33 11.89
C ILE A 75 34.31 3.47 12.37
N ASN A 76 34.66 3.51 13.65
CA ASN A 76 35.51 4.57 14.22
C ASN A 76 36.96 4.44 13.75
N GLU A 77 37.45 3.22 13.54
CA GLU A 77 38.80 2.99 13.03
C GLU A 77 38.93 3.38 11.54
N GLN A 78 37.85 3.23 10.78
CA GLN A 78 37.80 3.69 9.38
C GLN A 78 37.69 5.22 9.26
N ILE A 79 36.95 5.87 10.16
CA ILE A 79 36.89 7.34 10.23
C ILE A 79 38.25 7.91 10.66
N ALA A 80 38.96 7.25 11.57
CA ALA A 80 40.32 7.63 11.95
C ALA A 80 41.32 7.50 10.79
N LYS A 81 41.24 6.41 10.01
CA LYS A 81 42.04 6.21 8.79
C LYS A 81 41.68 7.19 7.67
N ALA A 82 40.43 7.60 7.57
CA ALA A 82 40.00 8.62 6.61
C ALA A 82 40.50 10.02 7.01
N ARG A 83 40.62 10.32 8.30
CA ARG A 83 41.19 11.58 8.80
C ARG A 83 42.70 11.68 8.63
N THR A 84 43.42 10.57 8.71
CA THR A 84 44.88 10.55 8.48
C THR A 84 45.27 10.54 7.00
N ALA A 85 44.33 10.19 6.10
CA ALA A 85 44.55 10.14 4.66
C ALA A 85 44.11 11.41 3.91
N ALA A 86 43.55 12.41 4.60
CA ALA A 86 43.16 13.68 4.00
C ALA A 86 44.39 14.60 3.85
N PRO A 87 44.63 15.21 2.67
CA PRO A 87 45.66 16.23 2.53
C PRO A 87 45.29 17.48 3.35
N PRO A 88 46.28 18.24 3.85
CA PRO A 88 46.01 19.40 4.71
C PRO A 88 45.21 20.46 3.94
N ALA A 89 44.19 21.00 4.60
CA ALA A 89 43.43 22.14 4.09
C ALA A 89 44.36 23.36 3.96
N PRO A 90 44.20 24.20 2.91
CA PRO A 90 45.02 25.40 2.75
C PRO A 90 44.74 26.39 3.89
N GLU A 91 45.80 27.01 4.39
CA GLU A 91 45.76 28.06 5.41
C GLU A 91 44.87 29.23 4.95
N GLN A 92 43.96 29.65 5.82
CA GLN A 92 43.21 30.89 5.65
C GLN A 92 44.15 32.07 5.92
N ALA A 93 44.43 32.86 4.90
CA ALA A 93 45.02 34.19 5.02
C ALA A 93 43.90 35.24 5.25
N PRO A 94 44.19 36.38 5.91
CA PRO A 94 43.19 37.27 6.48
C PRO A 94 42.51 38.14 5.42
N ASP A 95 41.29 38.56 5.74
CA ASP A 95 40.49 39.53 5.01
C ASP A 95 41.25 40.84 4.81
N ASP A 96 41.36 41.31 3.56
CA ASP A 96 41.66 42.69 3.22
C ASP A 96 40.88 43.10 1.94
N ASP A 97 40.45 44.35 1.98
CA ASP A 97 39.48 45.07 1.15
C ASP A 97 40.02 45.48 -0.23
N ASP A 98 39.08 45.81 -1.13
CA ASP A 98 39.22 46.58 -2.39
C ASP A 98 40.00 46.02 -3.62
N GLY A 99 39.37 46.16 -4.81
CA GLY A 99 40.10 46.45 -6.06
C GLY A 99 39.94 45.45 -7.21
N ASP A 100 39.13 45.86 -8.19
CA ASP A 100 39.16 45.59 -9.64
C ASP A 100 40.22 44.65 -10.28
N VAL A 101 39.73 43.93 -11.32
CA VAL A 101 40.38 43.69 -12.64
C VAL A 101 41.14 42.36 -12.94
N ILE A 102 40.58 41.67 -13.96
CA ILE A 102 41.18 40.82 -15.04
C ILE A 102 41.49 39.33 -14.77
N GLY A 103 40.77 38.47 -15.50
CA GLY A 103 41.21 37.15 -15.97
C GLY A 103 40.96 37.00 -17.49
N PRO A 104 41.81 36.27 -18.25
CA PRO A 104 41.91 36.38 -19.69
C PRO A 104 40.85 35.58 -20.47
N LEU A 105 40.35 36.16 -21.56
CA LEU A 105 39.53 35.49 -22.57
C LEU A 105 40.39 34.66 -23.54
N PRO A 106 39.92 33.49 -24.02
CA PRO A 106 40.61 32.67 -25.00
C PRO A 106 40.55 33.27 -26.43
N PRO A 107 41.56 33.00 -27.28
CA PRO A 107 41.77 33.71 -28.55
C PRO A 107 41.07 33.05 -29.75
N GLY A 108 40.61 33.90 -30.69
CA GLY A 108 40.77 33.65 -32.12
C GLY A 108 39.56 33.17 -32.93
N ALA A 109 38.72 34.11 -33.35
CA ALA A 109 38.18 34.16 -34.72
C ALA A 109 37.85 35.62 -35.08
N ALA A 110 38.85 36.31 -35.66
CA ALA A 110 38.68 37.47 -36.53
C ALA A 110 37.96 37.00 -37.83
N ASP A 111 37.22 37.76 -38.63
CA ASP A 111 37.13 39.19 -38.93
C ASP A 111 35.74 39.47 -39.50
N ALA A 112 35.16 40.64 -39.23
CA ALA A 112 34.40 41.43 -40.21
C ALA A 112 34.08 42.81 -39.61
N ALA A 113 34.88 43.80 -40.00
CA ALA A 113 34.64 45.21 -39.76
C ALA A 113 33.40 45.71 -40.52
N ALA A 114 32.62 46.61 -39.91
CA ALA A 114 32.57 48.03 -40.32
C ALA A 114 31.36 48.77 -39.70
N ALA A 115 31.59 50.07 -39.45
CA ALA A 115 30.63 51.17 -39.21
C ALA A 115 30.08 51.41 -37.78
N GLN A 116 30.85 52.18 -37.00
CA GLN A 116 30.38 53.29 -36.14
C GLN A 116 29.91 54.49 -37.01
N PRO A 117 29.37 55.63 -36.50
CA PRO A 117 29.30 56.14 -35.10
C PRO A 117 27.92 56.71 -34.65
N ALA A 118 27.60 56.72 -33.33
CA ALA A 118 27.69 57.84 -32.33
C ALA A 118 26.62 58.96 -32.52
N ALA A 119 26.07 59.69 -31.53
CA ALA A 119 26.06 59.71 -30.05
C ALA A 119 25.11 60.87 -29.59
N SER A 120 25.09 61.16 -28.28
CA SER A 120 24.54 62.31 -27.51
C SER A 120 23.05 62.23 -27.12
N GLU A 121 22.69 62.14 -25.82
CA GLU A 121 22.73 63.17 -24.75
C GLU A 121 21.84 64.38 -25.11
N THR A 122 20.98 64.99 -24.27
CA THR A 122 21.08 65.32 -22.85
C THR A 122 19.67 65.69 -22.29
N LYS A 123 19.53 65.67 -20.96
CA LYS A 123 18.38 66.17 -20.18
C LYS A 123 18.18 67.69 -20.27
N THR A 124 16.94 68.17 -20.16
CA THR A 124 16.60 69.42 -19.43
C THR A 124 15.14 69.46 -18.97
N LYS A 125 14.92 69.94 -17.75
CA LYS A 125 13.63 70.32 -17.14
C LYS A 125 13.24 71.75 -17.53
N THR A 126 11.95 72.04 -17.68
CA THR A 126 11.34 73.34 -17.35
C THR A 126 9.83 73.20 -17.18
N ALA A 127 9.26 74.01 -16.29
CA ALA A 127 7.86 74.08 -15.90
C ALA A 127 7.13 75.23 -16.62
N GLN A 128 5.80 75.11 -16.85
CA GLN A 128 4.72 76.06 -16.49
C GLN A 128 3.46 75.98 -17.43
N THR A 129 2.30 75.98 -16.76
CA THR A 129 0.98 76.60 -17.06
C THR A 129 0.03 76.12 -18.18
N ALA A 130 -1.15 75.70 -17.70
CA ALA A 130 -2.54 76.09 -18.04
C ALA A 130 -3.25 75.61 -19.33
N ASP A 131 -4.47 75.10 -19.07
CA ASP A 131 -5.70 74.94 -19.89
C ASP A 131 -5.74 73.94 -21.06
N GLY A 132 -6.74 73.05 -21.00
CA GLY A 132 -7.19 72.25 -22.14
C GLY A 132 -7.78 70.90 -21.78
N ASP A 133 -9.09 70.89 -21.55
CA ASP A 133 -10.00 69.74 -21.38
C ASP A 133 -9.95 68.77 -22.57
N ALA A 134 -9.94 67.45 -22.29
CA ALA A 134 -10.50 66.32 -23.07
C ALA A 134 -9.62 65.04 -23.00
N ASP A 135 -10.22 64.00 -22.41
CA ASP A 135 -10.16 62.57 -22.77
C ASP A 135 -8.78 61.89 -22.92
N ASP A 136 -8.36 61.19 -21.86
CA ASP A 136 -8.11 59.74 -21.93
C ASP A 136 -7.84 59.17 -20.53
N VAL A 137 -8.76 58.33 -20.07
CA VAL A 137 -8.64 57.55 -18.83
C VAL A 137 -7.91 56.26 -19.20
N ASP A 138 -6.58 56.24 -19.08
CA ASP A 138 -5.82 55.00 -18.99
C ASP A 138 -5.67 54.66 -17.50
N ASP A 139 -6.63 53.85 -17.07
CA ASP A 139 -6.74 53.22 -15.76
C ASP A 139 -5.81 51.99 -15.74
N ASP A 140 -4.50 52.21 -15.60
CA ASP A 140 -3.56 51.16 -15.19
C ASP A 140 -3.58 51.07 -13.65
N GLU A 141 -4.74 50.74 -13.09
CA GLU A 141 -4.81 50.12 -11.77
C GLU A 141 -4.26 48.70 -11.89
N GLU A 142 -3.00 48.55 -11.49
CA GLU A 142 -2.48 47.26 -11.04
C GLU A 142 -3.52 46.63 -10.10
N PRO A 143 -3.92 45.35 -10.29
CA PRO A 143 -4.79 44.70 -9.34
C PRO A 143 -3.96 44.48 -8.07
N SER A 144 -4.05 45.43 -7.15
CA SER A 144 -3.78 45.23 -5.74
C SER A 144 -4.65 44.04 -5.32
N ASP A 145 -4.03 42.86 -5.19
CA ASP A 145 -4.60 41.65 -4.58
C ASP A 145 -4.86 41.90 -3.08
N GLY A 146 -5.75 42.85 -2.79
CA GLY A 146 -6.48 42.89 -1.55
C GLY A 146 -7.49 41.75 -1.63
N ASP A 147 -7.22 40.67 -0.90
CA ASP A 147 -8.23 39.67 -0.56
C ASP A 147 -9.34 40.40 0.22
N SER A 148 -10.28 41.01 -0.49
CA SER A 148 -11.48 41.55 0.11
C SER A 148 -12.32 40.36 0.60
N ASP A 149 -12.77 40.47 1.85
CA ASP A 149 -13.49 39.41 2.56
C ASP A 149 -14.93 39.20 2.07
N ASP A 150 -15.27 39.75 0.91
CA ASP A 150 -16.63 39.80 0.39
C ASP A 150 -17.10 38.42 -0.08
N GLU A 151 -18.34 38.07 0.24
CA GLU A 151 -18.99 36.82 -0.21
C GLU A 151 -18.99 36.69 -1.75
N ALA A 152 -18.93 37.81 -2.48
CA ALA A 152 -18.82 37.85 -3.93
C ALA A 152 -17.52 37.20 -4.46
N SER A 153 -16.47 37.09 -3.64
CA SER A 153 -15.19 36.46 -4.01
C SER A 153 -15.18 34.93 -3.83
N LEU A 154 -16.18 34.36 -3.15
CA LEU A 154 -16.23 32.93 -2.82
C LEU A 154 -16.19 32.02 -4.06
N PRO A 155 -16.91 32.29 -5.17
CA PRO A 155 -16.81 31.48 -6.39
C PRO A 155 -15.39 31.45 -6.98
N ARG A 156 -14.63 32.55 -6.85
CA ARG A 156 -13.25 32.64 -7.35
C ARG A 156 -12.27 31.81 -6.52
N ARG A 157 -12.61 31.46 -5.28
CA ARG A 157 -11.77 30.60 -4.43
C ARG A 157 -11.88 29.11 -4.77
N ILE A 158 -12.94 28.69 -5.46
CA ILE A 158 -13.17 27.29 -5.82
C ILE A 158 -12.18 26.89 -6.93
N PRO A 159 -11.35 25.84 -6.73
CA PRO A 159 -10.47 25.35 -7.78
C PRO A 159 -11.29 24.53 -8.78
N TYR A 160 -11.77 25.14 -9.86
CA TYR A 160 -12.57 24.44 -10.90
C TYR A 160 -12.14 24.70 -12.35
N THR A 161 -11.13 25.55 -12.60
CA THR A 161 -10.78 25.99 -13.96
C THR A 161 -10.23 24.85 -14.81
N HIS A 162 -9.43 23.96 -14.22
CA HIS A 162 -8.83 22.82 -14.90
C HIS A 162 -9.17 21.50 -14.19
N GLU A 163 -9.35 20.44 -14.99
CA GLU A 163 -9.53 19.08 -14.48
C GLU A 163 -8.40 18.14 -14.95
N VAL A 164 -8.02 17.23 -14.05
CA VAL A 164 -7.11 16.12 -14.31
C VAL A 164 -7.76 14.84 -13.82
N GLN A 165 -7.58 13.75 -14.55
CA GLN A 165 -8.17 12.45 -14.23
C GLN A 165 -7.08 11.42 -13.94
N MET A 166 -7.21 10.71 -12.82
CA MET A 166 -6.36 9.60 -12.42
C MET A 166 -7.19 8.31 -12.42
N GLN A 167 -6.71 7.27 -13.08
CA GLN A 167 -7.44 6.01 -13.20
C GLN A 167 -6.96 5.00 -12.17
N HIS A 168 -7.75 4.77 -11.11
CA HIS A 168 -7.46 3.74 -10.11
C HIS A 168 -7.75 2.35 -10.67
N GLY A 169 -8.96 2.16 -11.21
CA GLY A 169 -9.48 0.86 -11.59
C GLY A 169 -10.80 0.99 -12.34
N SER A 170 -11.59 -0.08 -12.34
CA SER A 170 -12.90 -0.10 -13.02
C SER A 170 -14.09 0.03 -12.07
N ARG A 171 -13.91 -0.22 -10.77
CA ARG A 171 -14.98 -0.07 -9.77
C ARG A 171 -14.81 1.17 -8.91
N ALA A 172 -15.84 1.46 -8.12
CA ALA A 172 -15.98 2.65 -7.30
C ALA A 172 -14.84 2.84 -6.29
N VAL A 173 -14.29 4.05 -6.26
CA VAL A 173 -13.31 4.48 -5.24
C VAL A 173 -14.07 5.02 -4.03
N LEU A 174 -14.04 4.24 -2.94
CA LEU A 174 -14.80 4.50 -1.71
C LEU A 174 -14.06 5.40 -0.72
N ALA A 175 -12.72 5.40 -0.76
CA ALA A 175 -11.88 6.10 0.20
C ALA A 175 -10.79 6.90 -0.49
N LEU A 176 -10.49 8.09 0.03
CA LEU A 176 -9.43 8.96 -0.48
C LEU A 176 -8.77 9.69 0.69
N ALA A 177 -7.45 9.77 0.69
CA ALA A 177 -6.68 10.50 1.68
C ALA A 177 -5.49 11.22 1.03
N GLY A 178 -5.20 12.43 1.49
CA GLY A 178 -4.03 13.20 1.07
C GLY A 178 -3.02 13.34 2.21
N ASP A 179 -1.74 13.28 1.85
CA ASP A 179 -0.64 13.62 2.74
C ASP A 179 -0.81 15.08 3.21
N PRO A 180 -0.61 15.44 4.49
CA PRO A 180 -0.65 16.82 4.98
C PRO A 180 0.28 17.80 4.24
N SER A 181 1.30 17.29 3.54
CA SER A 181 2.17 18.07 2.65
C SER A 181 1.61 18.27 1.25
N GLY A 182 0.67 17.43 0.81
CA GLY A 182 0.11 17.40 -0.53
C GLY A 182 1.00 16.70 -1.58
N ALA A 183 2.10 16.05 -1.18
CA ALA A 183 2.98 15.37 -2.13
C ALA A 183 2.43 14.05 -2.65
N ARG A 184 1.69 13.33 -1.80
CA ARG A 184 1.08 12.02 -2.10
C ARG A 184 -0.40 12.02 -1.79
N ILE A 185 -1.14 11.23 -2.55
CA ILE A 185 -2.51 10.84 -2.21
C ILE A 185 -2.63 9.32 -2.29
N VAL A 186 -3.61 8.80 -1.58
CA VAL A 186 -3.94 7.39 -1.56
C VAL A 186 -5.43 7.24 -1.79
N SER A 187 -5.78 6.24 -2.57
CA SER A 187 -7.17 5.90 -2.86
C SER A 187 -7.42 4.43 -2.56
N GLY A 188 -8.62 4.13 -2.08
CA GLY A 188 -9.10 2.77 -1.81
C GLY A 188 -10.36 2.49 -2.62
N SER A 189 -10.36 1.35 -3.31
CA SER A 189 -11.50 0.88 -4.10
C SER A 189 -12.35 -0.13 -3.34
N ILE A 190 -13.57 -0.32 -3.83
CA ILE A 190 -14.39 -1.49 -3.51
C ILE A 190 -13.74 -2.81 -3.99
N ASP A 191 -12.79 -2.72 -4.93
CA ASP A 191 -11.96 -3.84 -5.43
C ASP A 191 -10.92 -4.37 -4.45
N TYR A 192 -10.92 -3.87 -3.21
CA TYR A 192 -9.94 -4.20 -2.15
C TYR A 192 -8.55 -3.61 -2.39
N ASP A 193 -8.33 -3.03 -3.57
CA ASP A 193 -7.11 -2.36 -3.96
C ASP A 193 -6.95 -0.99 -3.32
N MET A 194 -5.72 -0.71 -2.93
CA MET A 194 -5.22 0.57 -2.49
C MET A 194 -4.14 1.04 -3.45
N CYS A 195 -4.38 2.17 -4.11
CA CYS A 195 -3.44 2.78 -5.05
C CYS A 195 -2.77 4.00 -4.40
N PHE A 196 -1.45 4.09 -4.60
CA PHE A 196 -0.62 5.20 -4.16
C PHE A 196 -0.26 6.09 -5.33
N TRP A 197 -0.38 7.38 -5.12
CA TRP A 197 -0.13 8.41 -6.10
C TRP A 197 0.91 9.38 -5.55
N ASP A 198 1.95 9.64 -6.34
CA ASP A 198 3.02 10.58 -5.99
C ASP A 198 3.16 11.60 -7.11
N PHE A 199 2.80 12.86 -6.85
CA PHE A 199 2.79 13.89 -7.87
C PHE A 199 4.21 14.32 -8.31
N ALA A 200 5.22 14.09 -7.47
CA ALA A 200 6.61 14.39 -7.82
C ALA A 200 7.21 13.29 -8.70
N GLY A 201 6.78 12.04 -8.55
CA GLY A 201 7.23 10.91 -9.38
C GLY A 201 6.41 10.68 -10.65
N MET A 202 5.13 11.06 -10.64
CA MET A 202 4.20 10.84 -11.74
C MET A 202 4.44 11.80 -12.91
N ASP A 203 4.12 11.33 -14.12
CA ASP A 203 4.13 12.09 -15.36
C ASP A 203 2.70 12.39 -15.83
N SER A 204 2.55 12.93 -17.04
CA SER A 204 1.23 13.19 -17.63
C SER A 204 0.35 11.94 -17.81
N SER A 205 0.89 10.72 -17.67
CA SER A 205 0.09 9.49 -17.77
C SER A 205 -0.74 9.20 -16.53
N MET A 206 -0.50 9.92 -15.42
CA MET A 206 -1.30 9.87 -14.21
C MET A 206 -1.54 8.43 -13.70
N ARG A 207 -0.48 7.61 -13.69
CA ARG A 207 -0.52 6.23 -13.21
C ARG A 207 -0.08 6.14 -11.76
N SER A 208 -0.72 5.24 -11.01
CA SER A 208 -0.28 4.90 -9.66
C SER A 208 1.11 4.28 -9.72
N PHE A 209 1.97 4.63 -8.76
CA PHE A 209 3.32 4.04 -8.71
C PHE A 209 3.32 2.70 -7.97
N ARG A 210 2.30 2.46 -7.14
CA ARG A 210 2.13 1.24 -6.34
C ARG A 210 0.64 0.95 -6.14
N GLN A 211 0.30 -0.32 -6.25
CA GLN A 211 -1.02 -0.87 -5.94
C GLN A 211 -0.82 -2.05 -4.98
N LEU A 212 -1.62 -2.11 -3.92
CA LEU A 212 -1.52 -3.16 -2.90
C LEU A 212 -2.90 -3.51 -2.36
N GLN A 213 -3.05 -4.73 -1.84
CA GLN A 213 -4.27 -5.24 -1.22
C GLN A 213 -3.98 -5.54 0.26
N PRO A 214 -4.15 -4.57 1.18
CA PRO A 214 -3.69 -4.75 2.56
C PRO A 214 -4.60 -5.67 3.37
N CYS A 215 -5.89 -5.73 2.99
CA CYS A 215 -6.92 -6.50 3.68
C CYS A 215 -7.54 -7.60 2.80
N GLU A 216 -6.87 -7.93 1.69
CA GLU A 216 -7.17 -8.92 0.63
C GLU A 216 -8.62 -8.98 0.14
N ASN A 217 -9.56 -9.41 0.98
CA ASN A 217 -10.95 -9.68 0.62
C ASN A 217 -11.95 -8.62 1.12
N HIS A 218 -11.48 -7.53 1.73
CA HIS A 218 -12.36 -6.55 2.37
C HIS A 218 -12.31 -5.19 1.66
N PRO A 219 -13.47 -4.57 1.34
CA PRO A 219 -13.51 -3.27 0.69
C PRO A 219 -12.92 -2.21 1.62
N ILE A 220 -12.14 -1.29 1.06
CA ILE A 220 -11.56 -0.19 1.82
C ILE A 220 -12.64 0.88 1.98
N ARG A 221 -13.12 1.10 3.20
CA ARG A 221 -14.21 2.04 3.52
C ARG A 221 -13.69 3.44 3.83
N ALA A 222 -12.59 3.54 4.56
CA ALA A 222 -11.99 4.81 4.92
C ALA A 222 -10.47 4.73 4.94
N LEU A 223 -9.84 5.85 4.60
CA LEU A 223 -8.39 6.03 4.59
C LEU A 223 -8.10 7.40 5.19
N GLN A 224 -7.04 7.49 5.99
CA GLN A 224 -6.54 8.78 6.43
C GLN A 224 -5.04 8.73 6.69
N TYR A 225 -4.34 9.78 6.27
CA TYR A 225 -2.96 10.01 6.65
C TYR A 225 -2.85 10.49 8.10
N SER A 226 -1.77 10.08 8.76
CA SER A 226 -1.35 10.72 10.00
C SER A 226 -1.06 12.20 9.76
N VAL A 227 -1.09 12.98 10.84
CA VAL A 227 -0.80 14.43 10.80
C VAL A 227 0.62 14.72 10.32
N THR A 228 1.53 13.77 10.48
CA THR A 228 2.92 13.81 10.00
C THR A 228 3.09 13.28 8.58
N GLY A 229 2.10 12.57 8.02
CA GLY A 229 2.15 12.02 6.66
C GLY A 229 3.00 10.75 6.50
N ASP A 230 3.46 10.16 7.60
CA ASP A 230 4.32 8.98 7.63
C ASP A 230 3.54 7.65 7.67
N MET A 231 2.35 7.67 8.27
CA MET A 231 1.49 6.52 8.47
C MET A 231 0.14 6.76 7.80
N ILE A 232 -0.50 5.67 7.36
CA ILE A 232 -1.82 5.66 6.76
C ILE A 232 -2.67 4.67 7.53
N LEU A 233 -3.78 5.15 8.07
CA LEU A 233 -4.80 4.30 8.68
C LEU A 233 -5.69 3.75 7.58
N VAL A 234 -5.76 2.43 7.52
CA VAL A 234 -6.56 1.68 6.56
C VAL A 234 -7.71 1.00 7.28
N ILE A 235 -8.91 1.38 6.87
CA ILE A 235 -10.16 0.89 7.44
C ILE A 235 -10.90 0.18 6.34
N SER A 236 -10.97 -1.14 6.48
CA SER A 236 -11.70 -2.01 5.58
C SER A 236 -12.94 -2.56 6.25
N GLY A 237 -13.74 -3.32 5.52
CA GLY A 237 -14.82 -4.14 6.10
C GLY A 237 -14.34 -5.24 7.07
N ASN A 238 -13.04 -5.34 7.39
CA ASN A 238 -12.55 -6.22 8.44
C ASN A 238 -12.84 -5.61 9.82
N ALA A 239 -12.83 -6.43 10.88
CA ALA A 239 -12.90 -5.96 12.26
C ALA A 239 -11.57 -5.36 12.76
N GLN A 240 -10.47 -5.62 12.06
CA GLN A 240 -9.14 -5.15 12.42
C GLN A 240 -8.74 -3.99 11.52
N ALA A 241 -8.32 -2.88 12.13
CA ALA A 241 -7.74 -1.76 11.40
C ALA A 241 -6.25 -2.03 11.19
N LYS A 242 -5.76 -1.68 10.00
CA LYS A 242 -4.33 -1.74 9.67
C LYS A 242 -3.75 -0.35 9.58
N VAL A 243 -2.52 -0.18 10.05
CA VAL A 243 -1.73 1.02 9.80
C VAL A 243 -0.57 0.64 8.91
N LEU A 244 -0.52 1.30 7.76
CA LEU A 244 0.56 1.15 6.80
C LEU A 244 1.52 2.33 6.92
N ASP A 245 2.76 2.09 6.50
CA ASP A 245 3.70 3.15 6.20
C ASP A 245 3.32 3.92 4.95
N ARG A 246 3.96 5.08 4.77
CA ARG A 246 3.89 5.91 3.55
C ARG A 246 4.18 5.14 2.26
N ASP A 247 4.93 4.05 2.34
CA ASP A 247 5.26 3.16 1.21
C ASP A 247 4.37 1.91 1.15
N GLY A 248 3.46 1.70 2.11
CA GLY A 248 2.50 0.60 2.09
C GLY A 248 2.93 -0.67 2.84
N PHE A 249 4.02 -0.61 3.61
CA PHE A 249 4.39 -1.70 4.52
C PHE A 249 3.49 -1.69 5.76
N GLU A 250 3.06 -2.86 6.21
CA GLU A 250 2.25 -2.98 7.42
C GLU A 250 3.08 -2.74 8.68
N LYS A 251 2.73 -1.72 9.46
CA LYS A 251 3.35 -1.42 10.75
C LYS A 251 2.56 -1.97 11.92
N LEU A 252 1.23 -1.89 11.83
CA LEU A 252 0.33 -2.24 12.91
C LEU A 252 -0.91 -2.94 12.36
N GLU A 253 -1.28 -4.03 13.00
CA GLU A 253 -2.58 -4.66 12.86
C GLU A 253 -3.29 -4.64 14.21
N CYS A 254 -4.49 -4.06 14.29
CA CYS A 254 -5.25 -4.08 15.53
C CYS A 254 -5.68 -5.51 15.88
N CYS A 255 -5.71 -5.83 17.17
CA CYS A 255 -6.22 -7.13 17.61
C CYS A 255 -7.72 -7.28 17.29
N LYS A 256 -8.14 -8.50 16.96
CA LYS A 256 -9.56 -8.84 16.80
C LYS A 256 -10.21 -9.06 18.17
N GLY A 257 -11.43 -8.58 18.34
CA GLY A 257 -12.23 -8.83 19.54
C GLY A 257 -12.80 -10.24 19.58
N ASP A 258 -13.02 -10.76 20.78
CA ASP A 258 -13.78 -11.99 20.97
C ASP A 258 -15.26 -11.74 20.69
N GLN A 259 -15.80 -12.43 19.69
CA GLN A 259 -17.17 -12.27 19.23
C GLN A 259 -18.23 -12.86 20.15
N TYR A 260 -17.83 -13.73 21.08
CA TYR A 260 -18.76 -14.41 21.98
C TYR A 260 -19.00 -13.65 23.29
N ILE A 261 -18.21 -12.62 23.56
CA ILE A 261 -18.38 -11.78 24.74
C ILE A 261 -19.46 -10.72 24.47
N SER A 262 -20.48 -10.68 25.32
CA SER A 262 -21.59 -9.71 25.21
C SER A 262 -21.19 -8.30 25.64
N ASP A 263 -20.32 -8.17 26.65
CA ASP A 263 -19.84 -6.89 27.13
C ASP A 263 -18.62 -6.42 26.34
N MET A 264 -18.85 -5.42 25.49
CA MET A 264 -17.82 -4.81 24.65
C MET A 264 -16.70 -4.10 25.41
N SER A 265 -16.84 -3.87 26.73
CA SER A 265 -15.72 -3.34 27.54
C SER A 265 -14.61 -4.37 27.75
N ARG A 266 -14.96 -5.66 27.73
CA ARG A 266 -14.03 -6.77 28.00
C ARG A 266 -13.37 -7.31 26.74
N THR A 267 -13.87 -6.95 25.57
CA THR A 267 -13.25 -7.36 24.29
C THR A 267 -12.07 -6.46 23.97
N LYS A 268 -10.95 -7.04 23.55
CA LYS A 268 -9.71 -6.31 23.22
C LYS A 268 -9.74 -5.59 21.87
N GLY A 269 -10.52 -6.11 20.94
CA GLY A 269 -10.72 -5.51 19.63
C GLY A 269 -12.17 -5.38 19.23
N HIS A 270 -12.37 -4.82 18.05
CA HIS A 270 -13.70 -4.81 17.46
C HIS A 270 -14.13 -6.23 17.10
N VAL A 271 -15.44 -6.45 17.22
CA VAL A 271 -16.07 -7.75 16.96
C VAL A 271 -16.70 -7.80 15.57
N ALA A 272 -17.10 -6.65 15.04
CA ALA A 272 -17.75 -6.50 13.75
C ALA A 272 -16.93 -5.61 12.81
N GLN A 273 -17.39 -5.48 11.56
CA GLN A 273 -16.74 -4.66 10.54
C GLN A 273 -16.55 -3.21 10.98
N LEU A 274 -15.43 -2.63 10.58
CA LEU A 274 -15.17 -1.22 10.75
C LEU A 274 -15.93 -0.38 9.70
N THR A 275 -16.35 0.81 10.12
CA THR A 275 -17.11 1.74 9.27
C THR A 275 -16.29 2.98 8.95
N SER A 276 -15.68 3.58 9.96
CA SER A 276 -14.92 4.82 9.87
C SER A 276 -13.78 4.84 10.88
N GLY A 277 -12.88 5.79 10.75
CA GLY A 277 -11.85 6.05 11.74
C GLY A 277 -10.98 7.23 11.36
N CYS A 278 -10.33 7.77 12.37
CA CYS A 278 -9.64 9.04 12.28
C CYS A 278 -8.39 9.06 13.15
N TRP A 279 -7.30 9.63 12.66
CA TRP A 279 -6.11 9.95 13.45
C TRP A 279 -6.39 11.04 14.47
N HIS A 280 -5.71 10.96 15.61
CA HIS A 280 -5.73 12.05 16.56
C HIS A 280 -4.98 13.27 15.99
N PRO A 281 -5.53 14.51 16.06
CA PRO A 281 -4.96 15.71 15.45
C PRO A 281 -3.55 16.10 15.92
N PHE A 282 -3.21 15.78 17.16
CA PHE A 282 -1.89 16.12 17.74
C PHE A 282 -1.00 14.92 18.04
N ASN A 283 -1.59 13.74 18.27
CA ASN A 283 -0.86 12.58 18.75
C ASN A 283 -0.65 11.65 17.56
N ARG A 284 0.59 11.56 17.09
CA ARG A 284 0.97 10.79 15.90
C ARG A 284 0.56 9.32 15.95
N GLU A 285 0.50 8.73 17.14
CA GLU A 285 0.32 7.28 17.32
C GLU A 285 -1.08 6.89 17.76
N GLN A 286 -1.95 7.87 18.03
CA GLN A 286 -3.31 7.60 18.47
C GLN A 286 -4.29 7.75 17.32
N PHE A 287 -5.23 6.82 17.23
CA PHE A 287 -6.30 6.86 16.26
C PHE A 287 -7.57 6.26 16.83
N LEU A 288 -8.69 6.71 16.29
CA LEU A 288 -10.04 6.29 16.60
C LEU A 288 -10.55 5.38 15.49
N THR A 289 -11.21 4.29 15.86
CA THR A 289 -11.96 3.45 14.93
C THR A 289 -13.41 3.32 15.38
N ALA A 290 -14.33 3.28 14.42
CA ALA A 290 -15.75 3.00 14.61
C ALA A 290 -16.10 1.69 13.94
N ALA A 291 -17.03 0.95 14.56
CA ALA A 291 -17.49 -0.32 14.03
C ALA A 291 -18.99 -0.51 14.18
N LEU A 292 -19.50 -1.50 13.44
CA LEU A 292 -20.89 -1.94 13.56
C LEU A 292 -21.22 -2.60 14.90
N ASP A 293 -20.21 -2.95 15.71
CA ASP A 293 -20.42 -3.52 17.05
C ASP A 293 -20.95 -2.50 18.07
N GLY A 294 -21.16 -1.24 17.67
CA GLY A 294 -21.67 -0.16 18.52
C GLY A 294 -20.64 0.38 19.49
N THR A 295 -19.36 0.29 19.10
CA THR A 295 -18.27 0.92 19.84
C THR A 295 -17.41 1.80 18.96
N LEU A 296 -16.85 2.83 19.59
CA LEU A 296 -15.67 3.51 19.10
C LEU A 296 -14.50 3.10 19.98
N ARG A 297 -13.34 2.84 19.39
CA ARG A 297 -12.13 2.48 20.14
C ARG A 297 -11.01 3.43 19.82
N ILE A 298 -10.32 3.85 20.87
CA ILE A 298 -9.09 4.63 20.76
C ILE A 298 -7.93 3.67 20.91
N TRP A 299 -7.02 3.71 19.95
CA TRP A 299 -5.85 2.86 19.87
C TRP A 299 -4.57 3.67 20.05
N GLN A 300 -3.50 2.99 20.42
CA GLN A 300 -2.15 3.57 20.46
C GLN A 300 -1.17 2.62 19.79
N GLY A 301 -0.36 3.13 18.86
CA GLY A 301 0.47 2.35 17.95
C GLY A 301 1.44 1.35 18.60
N PHE A 302 1.94 1.58 19.81
CA PHE A 302 2.85 0.64 20.48
C PHE A 302 2.15 -0.48 21.26
N ARG A 303 0.86 -0.32 21.60
CA ARG A 303 0.08 -1.35 22.31
C ARG A 303 -0.87 -2.04 21.36
N VAL A 304 -0.31 -2.95 20.55
CA VAL A 304 -1.04 -3.71 19.53
C VAL A 304 -2.15 -4.59 20.14
N LYS A 305 -1.98 -5.03 21.39
CA LYS A 305 -2.83 -6.07 22.00
C LYS A 305 -4.09 -5.53 22.67
N GLU A 306 -4.16 -4.24 23.01
CA GLU A 306 -5.27 -3.68 23.78
C GLU A 306 -5.57 -2.24 23.35
N GLN A 307 -6.85 -1.93 23.22
CA GLN A 307 -7.34 -0.57 23.04
C GLN A 307 -7.09 0.26 24.31
N LEU A 308 -6.86 1.56 24.15
CA LEU A 308 -6.76 2.48 25.28
C LEU A 308 -8.11 2.65 25.97
N GLN A 309 -9.14 2.94 25.17
CA GLN A 309 -10.46 3.32 25.66
C GLN A 309 -11.55 2.77 24.72
N VAL A 310 -12.68 2.40 25.32
CA VAL A 310 -13.89 1.95 24.62
C VAL A 310 -15.00 2.95 24.89
N ILE A 311 -15.56 3.50 23.83
CA ILE A 311 -16.71 4.39 23.86
C ILE A 311 -17.91 3.59 23.34
N LYS A 312 -18.99 3.53 24.12
CA LYS A 312 -20.20 2.77 23.76
C LYS A 312 -21.28 3.73 23.27
N THR A 313 -21.75 3.55 22.04
CA THR A 313 -22.86 4.31 21.47
C THR A 313 -24.19 3.71 21.90
N ARG A 314 -25.10 4.55 22.42
CA ARG A 314 -26.37 4.10 23.01
C ARG A 314 -27.56 4.84 22.41
N ALA A 315 -28.60 4.10 22.05
CA ALA A 315 -29.86 4.64 21.55
C ALA A 315 -30.74 5.22 22.67
N GLN A 316 -31.86 5.84 22.29
CA GLN A 316 -32.92 6.29 23.20
C GLN A 316 -33.61 5.06 23.83
N GLY A 317 -33.17 4.67 25.03
CA GLY A 317 -33.56 3.44 25.72
C GLY A 317 -32.38 2.62 26.25
N GLY A 318 -31.13 3.05 26.00
CA GLY A 318 -29.93 2.38 26.51
C GLY A 318 -29.50 1.16 25.68
N LEU A 319 -30.26 0.82 24.65
CA LEU A 319 -29.88 -0.20 23.67
C LEU A 319 -28.62 0.23 22.91
N ARG A 320 -27.89 -0.75 22.39
CA ARG A 320 -26.69 -0.52 21.59
C ARG A 320 -27.09 -0.04 20.19
N THR A 321 -26.42 0.99 19.69
CA THR A 321 -26.57 1.48 18.31
C THR A 321 -25.21 1.47 17.60
N SER A 322 -25.18 1.13 16.33
CA SER A 322 -23.95 1.05 15.54
C SER A 322 -23.49 2.44 15.11
N ALA A 323 -22.17 2.67 15.09
CA ALA A 323 -21.60 3.92 14.61
C ALA A 323 -21.22 3.79 13.12
N SER A 324 -21.76 4.66 12.27
CA SER A 324 -21.48 4.69 10.84
C SER A 324 -20.31 5.61 10.50
N ALA A 325 -20.19 6.75 11.18
CA ALA A 325 -19.12 7.73 10.97
C ALA A 325 -18.55 8.20 12.30
N CYS A 326 -17.26 8.54 12.34
CA CYS A 326 -16.64 9.13 13.52
C CYS A 326 -15.52 10.11 13.13
N ASN A 327 -15.33 11.14 13.95
CA ASN A 327 -14.27 12.12 13.73
C ASN A 327 -13.85 12.81 15.04
N TYR A 328 -12.59 13.24 15.09
CA TYR A 328 -12.11 14.18 16.10
C TYR A 328 -12.41 15.61 15.65
N ASN A 329 -12.67 16.50 16.60
CA ASN A 329 -12.53 17.92 16.31
C ASN A 329 -11.06 18.29 16.18
N ARG A 330 -10.78 19.46 15.59
CA ARG A 330 -9.39 19.86 15.31
C ARG A 330 -8.54 20.05 16.56
N ASP A 331 -9.16 20.48 17.66
CA ASP A 331 -8.54 20.63 18.98
C ASP A 331 -8.47 19.33 19.80
N ALA A 332 -8.91 18.20 19.25
CA ALA A 332 -8.96 16.91 19.92
C ALA A 332 -9.69 16.89 21.29
N THR A 333 -10.51 17.89 21.59
CA THR A 333 -11.31 17.99 22.82
C THR A 333 -12.64 17.24 22.71
N LEU A 334 -13.13 16.99 21.50
CA LEU A 334 -14.39 16.32 21.23
C LEU A 334 -14.21 15.20 20.21
N ILE A 335 -14.89 14.09 20.46
CA ILE A 335 -15.13 13.01 19.49
C ILE A 335 -16.60 13.04 19.12
N ALA A 336 -16.91 13.04 17.83
CA ALA A 336 -18.27 12.86 17.34
C ALA A 336 -18.43 11.48 16.69
N ALA A 337 -19.62 10.90 16.85
CA ALA A 337 -20.06 9.74 16.11
C ALA A 337 -21.49 9.91 15.60
N GLY A 338 -21.67 9.47 14.37
CA GLY A 338 -22.96 9.32 13.71
C GLY A 338 -23.42 7.90 13.88
N CYS A 339 -24.61 7.72 14.42
CA CYS A 339 -25.17 6.41 14.68
C CYS A 339 -26.25 6.08 13.63
N VAL A 340 -26.43 4.79 13.37
CA VAL A 340 -27.42 4.26 12.40
C VAL A 340 -28.87 4.56 12.85
N ASP A 341 -29.09 4.84 14.14
CA ASP A 341 -30.39 5.30 14.65
C ASP A 341 -30.73 6.76 14.26
N GLY A 342 -29.87 7.43 13.49
CA GLY A 342 -30.01 8.83 13.09
C GLY A 342 -29.55 9.81 14.16
N SER A 343 -28.93 9.33 15.25
CA SER A 343 -28.42 10.20 16.32
C SER A 343 -26.98 10.64 16.08
N ILE A 344 -26.69 11.88 16.47
CA ILE A 344 -25.32 12.38 16.59
C ILE A 344 -24.97 12.41 18.08
N GLN A 345 -23.88 11.72 18.42
CA GLN A 345 -23.38 11.62 19.80
C GLN A 345 -21.97 12.15 19.86
N THR A 346 -21.67 12.95 20.89
CA THR A 346 -20.34 13.52 21.10
C THR A 346 -19.85 13.26 22.51
N TRP A 347 -18.54 13.13 22.68
CA TRP A 347 -17.88 12.94 23.97
C TRP A 347 -16.70 13.89 24.11
N ASP A 348 -16.58 14.50 25.29
CA ASP A 348 -15.41 15.28 25.69
C ASP A 348 -14.26 14.34 26.08
N THR A 349 -13.12 14.47 25.40
CA THR A 349 -11.94 13.63 25.62
C THR A 349 -11.28 13.86 26.97
N ARG A 350 -11.58 15.00 27.63
CA ARG A 350 -11.09 15.34 28.98
C ARG A 350 -11.91 14.67 30.08
N LYS A 351 -13.09 14.14 29.74
CA LYS A 351 -14.00 13.47 30.67
C LYS A 351 -13.98 11.96 30.44
N MET A 352 -14.59 11.22 31.36
CA MET A 352 -14.81 9.80 31.15
C MET A 352 -15.92 9.62 30.09
N TYR A 353 -15.68 8.76 29.10
CA TYR A 353 -16.57 8.50 27.95
C TYR A 353 -17.88 7.77 28.28
N VAL A 354 -18.31 7.80 29.55
CA VAL A 354 -19.55 7.15 30.01
C VAL A 354 -20.77 7.91 29.53
N ASN A 355 -20.75 9.24 29.65
CA ASN A 355 -21.86 10.10 29.27
C ASN A 355 -21.51 10.91 28.02
N THR A 356 -22.49 11.09 27.15
CA THR A 356 -22.39 11.99 26.01
C THR A 356 -22.39 13.43 26.49
N THR A 357 -21.57 14.28 25.86
CA THR A 357 -21.51 15.72 26.14
C THR A 357 -22.61 16.45 25.39
N HIS A 358 -22.73 16.19 24.09
CA HIS A 358 -23.88 16.59 23.29
C HIS A 358 -24.48 15.36 22.61
N CYS A 359 -25.80 15.30 22.58
CA CYS A 359 -26.52 14.19 21.95
C CYS A 359 -27.81 14.70 21.32
N VAL A 360 -27.93 14.55 20.00
CA VAL A 360 -29.14 14.85 19.25
C VAL A 360 -29.67 13.55 18.68
N ARG A 361 -30.84 13.12 19.15
CA ARG A 361 -31.40 11.80 18.81
C ARG A 361 -32.12 11.78 17.46
N ASP A 362 -32.82 12.87 17.14
CA ASP A 362 -33.54 13.03 15.88
C ASP A 362 -32.76 13.94 14.93
N ALA A 363 -31.44 13.74 14.84
CA ALA A 363 -30.60 14.55 13.96
C ALA A 363 -30.88 14.24 12.49
N HIS A 364 -31.05 12.96 12.15
CA HIS A 364 -31.41 12.46 10.84
C HIS A 364 -32.56 11.43 10.93
N GLN A 365 -33.10 11.01 9.78
CA GLN A 365 -34.16 10.01 9.76
C GLN A 365 -33.70 8.69 10.40
N LYS A 366 -34.53 8.11 11.28
CA LYS A 366 -34.22 6.86 11.99
C LYS A 366 -33.98 5.73 10.99
N GLY A 367 -32.89 4.98 11.18
CA GLY A 367 -32.48 3.89 10.30
C GLY A 367 -31.70 4.33 9.07
N SER A 368 -31.49 5.65 8.88
CA SER A 368 -30.60 6.16 7.84
C SER A 368 -29.19 6.32 8.38
N GLU A 369 -28.21 5.86 7.61
CA GLU A 369 -26.80 5.92 8.00
C GLU A 369 -26.23 7.32 7.76
N ILE A 370 -25.58 7.87 8.79
CA ILE A 370 -24.80 9.10 8.67
C ILE A 370 -23.48 8.74 8.00
N THR A 371 -23.31 9.11 6.74
CA THR A 371 -22.18 8.73 5.88
C THR A 371 -20.91 9.52 6.19
N SER A 372 -21.05 10.76 6.65
CA SER A 372 -19.92 11.59 7.04
C SER A 372 -20.26 12.56 8.16
N ILE A 373 -19.25 12.79 9.01
CA ILE A 373 -19.25 13.80 10.05
C ILE A 373 -17.90 14.51 10.00
N VAL A 374 -17.93 15.82 9.82
CA VAL A 374 -16.73 16.65 9.74
C VAL A 374 -16.90 17.87 10.62
N PHE A 375 -15.87 18.17 11.41
CA PHE A 375 -15.77 19.42 12.16
C PHE A 375 -15.17 20.50 11.26
N SER A 376 -15.61 21.74 11.44
CA SER A 376 -14.94 22.89 10.81
C SER A 376 -13.52 23.04 11.38
N TYR A 377 -12.61 23.62 10.61
CA TYR A 377 -11.22 23.86 11.00
C TYR A 377 -11.10 24.75 12.24
N MET A 378 -12.00 25.72 12.41
CA MET A 378 -12.15 26.59 13.58
C MET A 378 -12.84 25.90 14.77
N GLY A 379 -13.38 24.70 14.58
CA GLY A 379 -13.95 23.87 15.64
C GLY A 379 -15.28 24.36 16.24
N GLN A 380 -15.96 25.30 15.59
CA GLN A 380 -17.24 25.85 16.07
C GLN A 380 -18.46 25.15 15.46
N GLN A 381 -18.31 24.63 14.25
CA GLN A 381 -19.39 24.01 13.49
C GLN A 381 -19.11 22.53 13.23
N LEU A 382 -20.19 21.76 13.03
CA LEU A 382 -20.17 20.36 12.64
C LEU A 382 -21.09 20.17 11.43
N ALA A 383 -20.58 19.59 10.35
CA ALA A 383 -21.39 19.19 9.21
C ALA A 383 -21.66 17.67 9.27
N THR A 384 -22.90 17.28 9.01
CA THR A 384 -23.30 15.88 8.92
C THR A 384 -23.97 15.60 7.58
N ARG A 385 -23.55 14.52 6.92
CA ARG A 385 -24.15 14.01 5.70
C ARG A 385 -24.77 12.65 5.96
N CYS A 386 -25.97 12.43 5.43
CA CYS A 386 -26.74 11.22 5.66
C CYS A 386 -27.33 10.67 4.36
N ASN A 387 -27.67 9.38 4.38
CA ASN A 387 -28.39 8.70 3.31
C ASN A 387 -29.89 9.05 3.24
N ASP A 388 -30.40 9.86 4.16
CA ASP A 388 -31.74 10.49 4.07
C ASP A 388 -31.79 11.66 3.07
N GLU A 389 -30.76 11.78 2.23
CA GLU A 389 -30.58 12.82 1.21
C GLU A 389 -30.45 14.23 1.78
N THR A 390 -30.17 14.35 3.08
CA THR A 390 -29.93 15.63 3.75
C THR A 390 -28.48 15.82 4.17
N MET A 391 -28.03 17.06 4.09
CA MET A 391 -26.83 17.54 4.76
C MET A 391 -27.25 18.59 5.78
N LYS A 392 -26.76 18.49 7.01
CA LYS A 392 -27.10 19.40 8.10
C LYS A 392 -25.85 20.04 8.67
N LEU A 393 -25.95 21.32 8.98
CA LEU A 393 -24.92 22.08 9.67
C LEU A 393 -25.36 22.36 11.11
N TRP A 394 -24.46 22.17 12.06
CA TRP A 394 -24.72 22.31 13.48
C TRP A 394 -23.72 23.28 14.10
N ASP A 395 -24.21 24.12 15.02
CA ASP A 395 -23.37 24.91 15.91
C ASP A 395 -23.13 24.12 17.19
N LEU A 396 -21.86 23.96 17.58
CA LEU A 396 -21.50 23.24 18.81
C LEU A 396 -21.89 24.02 20.07
N ARG A 397 -22.03 25.35 20.00
CA ARG A 397 -22.53 26.16 21.12
C ARG A 397 -24.01 25.93 21.37
N ASN A 398 -24.80 25.75 20.30
CA ASN A 398 -26.22 25.45 20.36
C ASN A 398 -26.57 24.15 19.62
N PHE A 399 -26.07 23.03 20.15
CA PHE A 399 -26.17 21.72 19.50
C PHE A 399 -27.57 21.06 19.59
N LYS A 400 -28.65 21.80 19.88
CA LYS A 400 -30.00 21.21 20.03
C LYS A 400 -30.75 21.10 18.71
N LYS A 401 -30.48 22.01 17.77
CA LYS A 401 -31.13 22.09 16.46
C LYS A 401 -30.07 22.33 15.39
N PRO A 402 -30.28 21.84 14.15
CA PRO A 402 -29.41 22.21 13.05
C PRO A 402 -29.57 23.70 12.75
N MET A 403 -28.47 24.36 12.40
CA MET A 403 -28.49 25.73 11.89
C MET A 403 -29.19 25.79 10.53
N HIS A 404 -28.83 24.85 9.64
CA HIS A 404 -29.41 24.74 8.32
C HIS A 404 -29.45 23.27 7.88
N SER A 405 -30.38 22.94 6.99
CA SER A 405 -30.56 21.61 6.40
C SER A 405 -30.76 21.74 4.90
N TRP A 406 -29.80 21.25 4.13
CA TRP A 406 -29.93 21.10 2.68
C TRP A 406 -30.56 19.74 2.36
N SER A 407 -31.51 19.72 1.42
CA SER A 407 -32.21 18.53 0.95
C SER A 407 -31.98 18.30 -0.55
N ASN A 408 -32.53 17.21 -1.10
CA ASN A 408 -32.39 16.80 -2.50
C ASN A 408 -30.95 16.45 -2.89
N LEU A 409 -30.20 15.84 -1.96
CA LEU A 409 -28.83 15.42 -2.22
C LEU A 409 -28.76 13.89 -2.22
N TYR A 410 -29.10 13.28 -3.37
CA TYR A 410 -29.16 11.83 -3.50
C TYR A 410 -27.80 11.18 -3.18
N SER A 411 -27.81 10.12 -2.37
CA SER A 411 -26.62 9.35 -2.01
C SER A 411 -26.90 7.86 -2.18
N ARG A 412 -26.11 7.19 -3.03
CA ARG A 412 -26.18 5.73 -3.21
C ARG A 412 -25.23 4.99 -2.27
N TYR A 413 -24.09 5.59 -1.98
CA TYR A 413 -23.02 4.98 -1.20
C TYR A 413 -23.10 5.45 0.25
N ASP A 414 -22.83 4.53 1.17
CA ASP A 414 -22.73 4.77 2.61
C ASP A 414 -21.43 5.52 3.01
N THR A 415 -20.57 5.82 2.04
CA THR A 415 -19.28 6.53 2.20
C THR A 415 -19.27 7.94 1.61
N THR A 416 -20.42 8.45 1.16
CA THR A 416 -20.52 9.80 0.57
C THR A 416 -20.08 10.87 1.57
N ASP A 417 -19.19 11.77 1.14
CA ASP A 417 -18.54 12.74 2.04
C ASP A 417 -19.10 14.16 1.98
N CYS A 418 -18.80 14.90 3.04
CA CYS A 418 -18.83 16.36 3.08
C CYS A 418 -17.47 16.87 3.56
N CYS A 419 -17.04 18.04 3.08
CA CYS A 419 -15.77 18.63 3.46
C CYS A 419 -15.92 20.14 3.64
N PHE A 420 -15.29 20.70 4.67
CA PHE A 420 -15.15 22.16 4.79
C PHE A 420 -14.03 22.65 3.88
N SER A 421 -14.22 23.84 3.30
CA SER A 421 -13.10 24.59 2.74
C SER A 421 -12.05 24.86 3.82
N PRO A 422 -10.76 24.99 3.50
CA PRO A 422 -9.71 25.30 4.46
C PRO A 422 -9.98 26.55 5.32
N ASP A 423 -10.73 27.50 4.77
CA ASP A 423 -11.13 28.76 5.43
C ASP A 423 -12.46 28.68 6.20
N ASP A 424 -13.10 27.50 6.27
CA ASP A 424 -14.43 27.26 6.84
C ASP A 424 -15.63 28.04 6.25
N ARG A 425 -15.42 28.86 5.21
CA ARG A 425 -16.48 29.64 4.57
C ARG A 425 -17.40 28.83 3.67
N MET A 426 -16.95 27.67 3.21
CA MET A 426 -17.74 26.82 2.32
C MET A 426 -17.79 25.37 2.75
N LEU A 427 -18.86 24.71 2.35
CA LEU A 427 -19.09 23.28 2.48
C LEU A 427 -19.21 22.65 1.10
N VAL A 428 -18.46 21.57 0.90
CA VAL A 428 -18.47 20.78 -0.32
C VAL A 428 -19.17 19.47 -0.06
N THR A 429 -20.06 19.06 -0.96
CA THR A 429 -20.71 17.76 -0.87
C THR A 429 -20.99 17.17 -2.25
N GLY A 430 -20.88 15.85 -2.34
CA GLY A 430 -21.18 15.10 -3.56
C GLY A 430 -22.63 14.62 -3.62
N GLU A 431 -23.14 14.53 -4.83
CA GLU A 431 -24.36 13.82 -5.17
C GLU A 431 -24.03 12.55 -5.97
N SER A 432 -24.80 11.50 -5.73
CA SER A 432 -24.76 10.28 -6.53
C SER A 432 -25.71 10.41 -7.71
N LEU A 433 -25.44 9.70 -8.80
CA LEU A 433 -26.37 9.60 -9.93
C LEU A 433 -27.69 8.91 -9.53
N ALA A 434 -28.82 9.62 -9.61
CA ALA A 434 -30.16 9.03 -9.48
C ALA A 434 -30.59 8.31 -10.77
N LYS A 435 -31.57 7.40 -10.68
CA LYS A 435 -32.09 6.68 -11.85
C LYS A 435 -32.70 7.67 -12.85
N GLY A 436 -32.18 7.72 -14.07
CA GLY A 436 -32.67 8.61 -15.14
C GLY A 436 -31.92 9.94 -15.27
N GLN A 437 -31.00 10.25 -14.36
CA GLN A 437 -30.06 11.37 -14.51
C GLN A 437 -28.78 10.89 -15.20
N THR A 438 -28.16 11.76 -15.99
CA THR A 438 -26.93 11.48 -16.75
C THR A 438 -25.68 12.02 -16.08
N GLU A 439 -25.82 13.01 -15.20
CA GLU A 439 -24.72 13.68 -14.54
C GLU A 439 -24.92 13.66 -13.03
N ALA A 440 -23.81 13.48 -12.30
CA ALA A 440 -23.78 13.70 -10.87
C ALA A 440 -23.14 15.06 -10.61
N HIS A 441 -23.45 15.66 -9.46
CA HIS A 441 -23.01 17.00 -9.17
C HIS A 441 -22.22 17.08 -7.88
N LEU A 442 -21.31 18.04 -7.87
CA LEU A 442 -20.62 18.49 -6.68
C LEU A 442 -21.16 19.87 -6.32
N TYR A 443 -21.67 20.00 -5.11
CA TYR A 443 -22.26 21.23 -4.60
C TYR A 443 -21.32 21.96 -3.65
N PHE A 444 -21.29 23.28 -3.78
CA PHE A 444 -20.60 24.20 -2.87
C PHE A 444 -21.64 25.11 -2.22
N TYR A 445 -21.69 25.08 -0.89
CA TYR A 445 -22.58 25.90 -0.09
C TYR A 445 -21.78 26.87 0.76
N SER A 446 -22.26 28.10 0.92
CA SER A 446 -21.70 29.04 1.91
C SER A 446 -22.10 28.61 3.32
N THR A 447 -21.20 28.75 4.30
CA THR A 447 -21.50 28.46 5.71
C THR A 447 -22.18 29.62 6.45
N GLN A 448 -22.18 30.82 5.86
CA GLN A 448 -22.77 32.03 6.44
C GLN A 448 -24.17 32.30 5.88
N SER A 449 -24.29 32.39 4.55
CA SER A 449 -25.56 32.64 3.86
C SER A 449 -26.38 31.37 3.59
N PHE A 450 -25.75 30.18 3.66
CA PHE A 450 -26.34 28.88 3.34
C PHE A 450 -26.78 28.68 1.88
N GLU A 451 -26.53 29.66 1.02
CA GLU A 451 -26.85 29.60 -0.39
C GLU A 451 -25.87 28.70 -1.14
N GLN A 452 -26.34 28.14 -2.27
CA GLN A 452 -25.51 27.38 -3.17
C GLN A 452 -24.64 28.35 -4.00
N VAL A 453 -23.33 28.34 -3.74
CA VAL A 453 -22.35 29.20 -4.42
C VAL A 453 -22.10 28.67 -5.84
N GLN A 454 -21.86 27.37 -5.97
CA GLN A 454 -21.51 26.77 -7.25
C GLN A 454 -21.89 25.28 -7.30
N ARG A 455 -22.10 24.80 -8.52
CA ARG A 455 -22.35 23.38 -8.84
C ARG A 455 -21.43 22.95 -9.97
N ILE A 456 -20.64 21.91 -9.75
CA ILE A 456 -19.76 21.33 -10.78
C ILE A 456 -20.35 19.99 -11.23
N PRO A 457 -20.66 19.82 -12.53
CA PRO A 457 -21.07 18.54 -13.08
C PRO A 457 -19.87 17.59 -13.17
N VAL A 458 -19.97 16.45 -12.50
CA VAL A 458 -19.04 15.33 -12.61
C VAL A 458 -19.63 14.33 -13.60
N ALA A 459 -18.98 14.20 -14.76
CA ALA A 459 -19.45 13.35 -15.86
C ALA A 459 -19.89 11.94 -15.39
N GLY A 460 -21.09 11.52 -15.81
CA GLY A 460 -21.57 10.13 -15.93
C GLY A 460 -21.45 9.18 -14.72
N SER A 461 -21.03 9.62 -13.55
CA SER A 461 -20.57 8.74 -12.48
C SER A 461 -20.92 9.28 -11.10
N HIS A 462 -21.10 8.39 -10.12
CA HIS A 462 -21.43 8.78 -8.74
C HIS A 462 -20.25 9.52 -8.09
N VAL A 463 -20.51 10.64 -7.40
CA VAL A 463 -19.51 11.26 -6.51
C VAL A 463 -19.57 10.60 -5.15
N ILE A 464 -18.43 10.11 -4.66
CA ILE A 464 -18.37 9.35 -3.39
C ILE A 464 -17.57 10.14 -2.34
N LYS A 465 -16.24 10.19 -2.45
CA LYS A 465 -15.38 10.95 -1.53
C LYS A 465 -14.95 12.27 -2.15
N THR A 466 -14.90 13.30 -1.31
CA THR A 466 -14.38 14.62 -1.66
C THR A 466 -13.30 15.00 -0.67
N LEU A 467 -12.17 15.49 -1.16
CA LEU A 467 -11.04 15.92 -0.34
C LEU A 467 -10.54 17.26 -0.87
N TRP A 468 -10.75 18.33 -0.11
CA TRP A 468 -10.12 19.61 -0.38
C TRP A 468 -8.81 19.70 0.39
N HIS A 469 -7.69 19.74 -0.33
CA HIS A 469 -6.39 19.82 0.32
C HIS A 469 -6.08 21.26 0.79
N PRO A 470 -5.76 21.48 2.08
CA PRO A 470 -5.65 22.83 2.64
C PRO A 470 -4.46 23.65 2.11
N LYS A 471 -3.33 23.01 1.79
CA LYS A 471 -2.13 23.75 1.31
C LYS A 471 -2.00 23.86 -0.20
N LEU A 472 -2.66 22.99 -0.96
CA LEU A 472 -2.51 22.97 -2.42
C LEU A 472 -3.59 23.81 -3.10
N ASN A 473 -4.68 24.09 -2.36
CA ASN A 473 -5.94 24.55 -2.89
C ASN A 473 -6.39 23.71 -4.11
N GLN A 474 -6.41 22.39 -3.94
CA GLN A 474 -6.83 21.42 -4.96
C GLN A 474 -7.94 20.57 -4.38
N LEU A 475 -8.90 20.23 -5.23
CA LEU A 475 -10.03 19.38 -4.86
C LEU A 475 -9.90 18.04 -5.56
N PHE A 476 -9.87 16.97 -4.77
CA PHE A 476 -9.90 15.61 -5.27
C PHE A 476 -11.27 14.98 -5.03
N VAL A 477 -11.82 14.39 -6.07
CA VAL A 477 -13.16 13.82 -6.09
C VAL A 477 -13.08 12.39 -6.61
N SER A 478 -13.53 11.43 -5.80
CA SER A 478 -13.57 10.04 -6.18
C SER A 478 -14.90 9.70 -6.85
N CYS A 479 -14.83 8.97 -7.97
CA CYS A 479 -15.97 8.63 -8.79
C CYS A 479 -16.30 7.13 -8.72
N GLY A 480 -17.57 6.80 -8.97
CA GLY A 480 -18.07 5.42 -8.97
C GLY A 480 -17.54 4.52 -10.10
N ASN A 481 -16.91 5.10 -11.13
CA ASN A 481 -16.32 4.40 -12.28
C ASN A 481 -14.82 4.07 -12.11
N GLY A 482 -14.24 4.30 -10.93
CA GLY A 482 -12.82 4.05 -10.67
C GLY A 482 -11.89 5.19 -11.06
N ILE A 483 -12.44 6.35 -11.42
CA ILE A 483 -11.68 7.56 -11.73
C ILE A 483 -11.63 8.46 -10.49
N ILE A 484 -10.49 9.10 -10.29
CA ILE A 484 -10.32 10.19 -9.33
C ILE A 484 -10.11 11.45 -10.15
N LYS A 485 -11.03 12.41 -10.04
CA LYS A 485 -10.89 13.72 -10.65
C LYS A 485 -10.19 14.67 -9.68
N CYS A 486 -9.21 15.40 -10.18
CA CYS A 486 -8.58 16.51 -9.49
C CYS A 486 -8.97 17.79 -10.19
N TYR A 487 -9.60 18.69 -9.46
CA TYR A 487 -9.85 20.06 -9.89
C TYR A 487 -8.82 20.97 -9.24
N TYR A 488 -8.22 21.82 -10.07
CA TYR A 488 -7.22 22.79 -9.65
C TYR A 488 -7.41 24.08 -10.43
N ASP A 489 -6.90 25.17 -9.86
CA ASP A 489 -6.80 26.44 -10.53
C ASP A 489 -5.36 26.72 -10.97
N GLU A 490 -5.18 27.36 -12.12
CA GLU A 490 -3.85 27.63 -12.65
C GLU A 490 -3.10 28.66 -11.80
N HIS A 491 -3.79 29.69 -11.31
CA HIS A 491 -3.16 30.79 -10.58
C HIS A 491 -3.10 30.52 -9.07
N ARG A 492 -4.19 30.05 -8.46
CA ARG A 492 -4.25 29.85 -7.01
C ARG A 492 -3.72 28.49 -6.55
N SER A 493 -3.81 27.43 -7.35
CA SER A 493 -3.35 26.12 -6.91
C SER A 493 -1.85 25.94 -7.09
N ILE A 494 -1.22 25.34 -6.08
CA ILE A 494 0.23 25.18 -6.00
C ILE A 494 0.57 23.68 -6.01
N ARG A 495 1.65 23.28 -6.70
CA ARG A 495 2.19 21.90 -6.71
C ARG A 495 1.11 20.84 -7.07
N GLY A 496 1.19 19.65 -6.47
CA GLY A 496 0.20 18.57 -6.66
C GLY A 496 0.04 18.17 -8.12
N ALA A 497 -1.20 18.09 -8.59
CA ALA A 497 -1.52 17.70 -9.96
C ALA A 497 -0.85 18.59 -11.03
N LYS A 498 -0.63 19.88 -10.74
CA LYS A 498 0.04 20.83 -11.66
C LYS A 498 1.45 20.36 -12.05
N LEU A 499 2.16 19.69 -11.14
CA LEU A 499 3.50 19.13 -11.43
C LEU A 499 3.46 18.01 -12.46
N CYS A 500 2.37 17.24 -12.50
CA CYS A 500 2.24 16.10 -13.40
C CYS A 500 1.82 16.52 -14.80
N VAL A 501 0.96 17.55 -14.91
CA VAL A 501 0.46 18.07 -16.19
C VAL A 501 1.58 18.64 -17.06
N VAL A 502 2.53 19.35 -16.45
CA VAL A 502 3.66 19.96 -17.19
C VAL A 502 4.70 18.92 -17.63
N LYS A 503 4.74 17.73 -17.02
CA LYS A 503 5.77 16.73 -17.31
C LYS A 503 5.46 15.96 -18.59
N THR A 504 6.34 16.07 -19.57
CA THR A 504 6.31 15.25 -20.78
C THR A 504 6.70 13.80 -20.47
N HIS A 505 5.85 12.83 -20.83
CA HIS A 505 6.15 11.40 -20.73
C HIS A 505 7.37 11.02 -21.59
N ARG A 506 8.52 10.74 -20.95
CA ARG A 506 9.72 10.23 -21.63
C ARG A 506 9.62 8.71 -21.80
N LYS A 507 9.57 8.23 -23.05
CA LYS A 507 9.62 6.79 -23.34
C LYS A 507 10.90 6.18 -22.76
N ARG A 508 10.77 5.19 -21.87
CA ARG A 508 11.91 4.43 -21.35
C ARG A 508 12.64 3.78 -22.53
N GLN A 509 13.93 4.10 -22.67
CA GLN A 509 14.79 3.41 -23.62
C GLN A 509 14.93 1.95 -23.15
N PRO A 510 14.71 0.95 -24.02
CA PRO A 510 14.93 -0.44 -23.65
C PRO A 510 16.40 -0.59 -23.24
N MET A 511 16.63 -1.17 -22.06
CA MET A 511 17.97 -1.40 -21.54
C MET A 511 18.70 -2.34 -22.49
N GLU A 512 19.59 -1.79 -23.32
CA GLU A 512 20.46 -2.60 -24.16
C GLU A 512 21.39 -3.39 -23.23
N MET A 513 21.30 -4.73 -23.25
CA MET A 513 22.34 -5.57 -22.65
C MET A 513 23.66 -5.21 -23.32
N VAL A 514 24.51 -4.52 -22.57
CA VAL A 514 25.89 -4.27 -22.97
C VAL A 514 26.55 -5.64 -23.10
N GLY A 515 26.90 -6.03 -24.32
CA GLY A 515 27.66 -7.26 -24.55
C GLY A 515 28.93 -7.25 -23.71
N VAL A 516 29.34 -8.41 -23.22
CA VAL A 516 30.54 -8.59 -22.39
C VAL A 516 31.70 -7.81 -23.00
N SER A 517 32.34 -6.94 -22.21
CA SER A 517 33.51 -6.17 -22.68
C SER A 517 34.62 -7.15 -23.06
N GLN A 518 34.99 -7.14 -24.33
CA GLN A 518 36.01 -8.06 -24.84
C GLN A 518 37.39 -7.63 -24.33
N ILE A 519 38.14 -8.58 -23.75
CA ILE A 519 39.53 -8.37 -23.36
C ILE A 519 40.36 -8.28 -24.64
N ILE A 520 40.99 -7.12 -24.87
CA ILE A 520 41.83 -6.88 -26.03
C ILE A 520 43.25 -7.32 -25.67
N THR A 521 43.80 -8.28 -26.43
CA THR A 521 45.23 -8.61 -26.37
C THR A 521 46.00 -7.60 -27.25
N PRO A 522 46.79 -6.69 -26.67
CA PRO A 522 47.64 -5.81 -27.47
C PRO A 522 48.70 -6.70 -28.15
N HIS A 523 48.88 -6.55 -29.47
CA HIS A 523 49.81 -7.31 -30.34
C HIS A 523 49.34 -8.68 -30.89
N ALA A 524 48.07 -9.06 -30.74
CA ALA A 524 47.58 -10.22 -31.50
C ALA A 524 47.67 -9.97 -33.01
N LEU A 525 48.18 -10.96 -33.76
CA LEU A 525 48.19 -10.94 -35.22
C LEU A 525 46.76 -10.73 -35.74
N PRO A 526 46.58 -10.08 -36.92
CA PRO A 526 45.26 -9.80 -37.49
C PRO A 526 44.32 -11.01 -37.56
N LEU A 527 44.88 -12.22 -37.75
CA LEU A 527 44.14 -13.49 -37.75
C LEU A 527 43.52 -13.89 -36.39
N PHE A 528 44.11 -13.44 -35.28
CA PHE A 528 43.63 -13.77 -33.92
C PHE A 528 42.88 -12.61 -33.25
N ARG A 529 42.77 -11.46 -33.93
CA ARG A 529 42.04 -10.31 -33.44
C ARG A 529 40.54 -10.56 -33.63
N GLN A 530 39.84 -10.96 -32.58
CA GLN A 530 38.39 -11.16 -32.69
C GLN A 530 37.71 -9.81 -33.00
N GLU A 531 36.75 -9.82 -33.93
CA GLU A 531 36.01 -8.61 -34.30
C GLU A 531 35.27 -8.03 -33.09
N LYS A 532 35.37 -6.70 -32.91
CA LYS A 532 34.65 -6.00 -31.85
C LYS A 532 33.17 -6.38 -31.87
N SER A 533 32.63 -6.85 -30.74
CA SER A 533 31.19 -7.06 -30.59
C SER A 533 30.46 -5.73 -30.80
N ARG A 534 29.73 -5.61 -31.91
CA ARG A 534 28.87 -4.44 -32.18
C ARG A 534 27.54 -4.65 -31.48
N SER A 535 26.88 -3.56 -31.07
CA SER A 535 25.51 -3.65 -30.54
C SER A 535 24.62 -4.41 -31.55
N SER A 536 23.75 -5.26 -31.02
CA SER A 536 22.85 -6.09 -31.83
C SER A 536 22.10 -5.25 -32.87
N ARG A 537 21.69 -4.04 -32.47
CA ARG A 537 21.05 -3.04 -33.35
C ARG A 537 21.91 -2.64 -34.54
N LYS A 538 23.16 -2.23 -34.33
CA LYS A 538 24.08 -1.85 -35.45
C LYS A 538 24.42 -3.04 -36.34
N LYS A 539 24.46 -4.25 -35.78
CA LYS A 539 24.67 -5.48 -36.56
C LYS A 539 23.44 -5.78 -37.43
N MET A 540 22.23 -5.66 -36.90
CA MET A 540 20.99 -5.83 -37.65
C MET A 540 20.79 -4.75 -38.72
N GLU A 541 21.10 -3.49 -38.40
CA GLU A 541 21.04 -2.38 -39.34
C GLU A 541 22.02 -2.57 -40.51
N LYS A 542 23.28 -2.94 -40.21
CA LYS A 542 24.26 -3.30 -41.26
C LYS A 542 23.85 -4.53 -42.07
N ALA A 543 23.26 -5.54 -41.43
CA ALA A 543 22.78 -6.74 -42.12
C ALA A 543 21.56 -6.44 -43.01
N ARG A 544 20.74 -5.45 -42.65
CA ARG A 544 19.61 -4.96 -43.45
C ARG A 544 20.07 -4.17 -44.68
N MET A 545 21.22 -3.49 -44.58
CA MET A 545 21.85 -2.78 -45.71
C MET A 545 22.61 -3.71 -46.68
N ASP A 546 22.87 -4.96 -46.29
CA ASP A 546 23.58 -5.95 -47.12
C ASP A 546 22.56 -6.70 -48.02
N PRO A 547 22.58 -6.52 -49.36
CA PRO A 547 21.57 -7.04 -50.27
C PRO A 547 21.57 -8.58 -50.36
N VAL A 548 22.69 -9.22 -50.01
CA VAL A 548 22.80 -10.69 -50.02
C VAL A 548 22.25 -11.27 -48.71
N LYS A 549 22.56 -10.63 -47.58
CA LYS A 549 22.07 -11.09 -46.25
C LYS A 549 20.61 -10.77 -45.99
N SER A 550 20.06 -9.72 -46.59
CA SER A 550 18.63 -9.39 -46.50
C SER A 550 17.75 -10.31 -47.36
N LYS A 551 18.30 -10.89 -48.44
CA LYS A 551 17.59 -11.79 -49.36
C LYS A 551 17.86 -13.27 -49.12
N ARG A 552 18.66 -13.63 -48.11
CA ARG A 552 18.91 -15.04 -47.80
C ARG A 552 17.60 -15.68 -47.28
N PRO A 553 17.17 -16.83 -47.82
CA PRO A 553 16.08 -17.58 -47.22
C PRO A 553 16.48 -18.02 -45.81
N ASP A 554 15.53 -18.01 -44.89
CA ASP A 554 15.77 -18.44 -43.52
C ASP A 554 16.20 -19.91 -43.49
N LEU A 555 17.26 -20.20 -42.74
CA LEU A 555 17.71 -21.57 -42.56
C LEU A 555 16.63 -22.37 -41.81
N PRO A 556 16.50 -23.69 -42.06
CA PRO A 556 15.62 -24.52 -41.27
C PRO A 556 16.01 -24.42 -39.78
N ILE A 557 15.05 -23.98 -38.96
CA ILE A 557 15.24 -23.79 -37.53
C ILE A 557 15.45 -25.17 -36.88
N THR A 558 16.66 -25.42 -36.38
CA THR A 558 17.04 -26.66 -35.70
C THR A 558 16.58 -26.72 -34.23
N SER A 559 15.98 -25.65 -33.71
CA SER A 559 15.55 -25.52 -32.31
C SER A 559 14.02 -25.54 -32.20
N GLY A 560 13.49 -26.42 -31.36
CA GLY A 560 12.04 -26.63 -31.21
C GLY A 560 11.37 -25.45 -30.51
N GLN A 561 10.83 -24.52 -31.29
CA GLN A 561 9.90 -23.50 -30.81
C GLN A 561 8.91 -23.18 -31.94
N GLY A 562 7.63 -23.00 -31.60
CA GLY A 562 6.58 -22.69 -32.59
C GLY A 562 5.89 -23.92 -33.22
N GLY A 563 5.63 -24.98 -32.44
CA GLY A 563 4.80 -26.10 -32.88
C GLY A 563 5.52 -27.22 -33.66
N ARG A 564 6.86 -27.21 -33.70
CA ARG A 564 7.67 -28.29 -34.26
C ARG A 564 8.55 -28.91 -33.17
N VAL A 565 8.57 -30.25 -33.13
CA VAL A 565 9.28 -31.03 -32.11
C VAL A 565 10.75 -31.12 -32.50
N ALA A 566 11.65 -30.68 -31.60
CA ALA A 566 13.08 -30.94 -31.74
C ALA A 566 13.44 -32.27 -31.07
N SER A 567 14.38 -33.01 -31.67
CA SER A 567 14.74 -34.37 -31.25
C SER A 567 15.48 -34.45 -29.91
N SER A 568 15.95 -33.34 -29.33
CA SER A 568 16.58 -33.35 -28.00
C SER A 568 16.71 -31.94 -27.44
N GLY A 569 16.14 -31.70 -26.25
CA GLY A 569 16.28 -30.43 -25.52
C GLY A 569 17.51 -30.41 -24.62
N GLY A 570 17.89 -29.22 -24.14
CA GLY A 570 19.06 -28.98 -23.29
C GLY A 570 19.14 -29.77 -21.98
N THR A 571 20.14 -29.45 -21.16
CA THR A 571 20.60 -30.21 -19.98
C THR A 571 19.48 -30.62 -19.02
N LEU A 572 18.50 -29.75 -18.77
CA LEU A 572 17.37 -30.04 -17.88
C LEU A 572 16.37 -31.05 -18.49
N SER A 573 15.99 -30.88 -19.75
CA SER A 573 15.13 -31.85 -20.44
C SER A 573 15.80 -33.22 -20.59
N SER A 574 17.12 -33.25 -20.81
CA SER A 574 17.89 -34.50 -20.80
C SER A 574 17.89 -35.16 -19.41
N TYR A 575 18.06 -34.38 -18.34
CA TYR A 575 17.99 -34.86 -16.96
C TYR A 575 16.60 -35.39 -16.59
N VAL A 576 15.55 -34.69 -17.00
CA VAL A 576 14.15 -35.09 -16.76
C VAL A 576 13.81 -36.36 -17.53
N ILE A 577 14.20 -36.48 -18.81
CA ILE A 577 13.99 -37.71 -19.59
C ILE A 577 14.80 -38.86 -19.01
N ARG A 578 16.02 -38.61 -18.55
CA ARG A 578 16.84 -39.64 -17.89
C ARG A 578 16.18 -40.09 -16.58
N ASN A 579 15.70 -39.16 -15.75
CA ASN A 579 15.09 -39.50 -14.47
C ASN A 579 13.69 -40.13 -14.61
N LEU A 580 12.85 -39.62 -15.51
CA LEU A 580 11.53 -40.21 -15.78
C LEU A 580 11.64 -41.52 -16.59
N GLY A 581 12.60 -41.61 -17.51
CA GLY A 581 12.82 -42.80 -18.34
C GLY A 581 13.52 -43.94 -17.61
N LEU A 582 14.33 -43.65 -16.58
CA LEU A 582 14.88 -44.67 -15.68
C LEU A 582 13.88 -45.11 -14.61
N SER A 583 12.93 -44.26 -14.21
CA SER A 583 11.78 -44.71 -13.43
C SER A 583 10.81 -45.43 -14.36
N LYS A 584 11.08 -46.70 -14.70
CA LYS A 584 10.00 -47.58 -15.16
C LYS A 584 8.90 -47.52 -14.10
N ARG A 585 7.82 -46.78 -14.37
CA ARG A 585 6.60 -46.93 -13.60
C ARG A 585 6.16 -48.35 -13.86
N VAL A 586 6.15 -49.16 -12.81
CA VAL A 586 5.87 -50.61 -12.87
C VAL A 586 4.50 -50.90 -13.51
N ASP A 587 3.67 -49.88 -13.67
CA ASP A 587 2.29 -49.92 -14.11
C ASP A 587 2.08 -49.59 -15.60
N ASP A 588 3.08 -49.09 -16.32
CA ASP A 588 2.89 -48.67 -17.72
C ASP A 588 2.89 -49.86 -18.71
N ASP A 589 3.48 -51.01 -18.32
CA ASP A 589 3.61 -52.22 -19.15
C ASP A 589 2.82 -53.45 -18.62
N GLN A 590 2.06 -53.33 -17.51
CA GLN A 590 1.34 -54.48 -16.95
C GLN A 590 -0.07 -54.61 -17.52
N ASP A 591 -0.34 -55.73 -18.19
CA ASP A 591 -1.68 -56.10 -18.57
C ASP A 591 -2.57 -56.22 -17.31
N PRO A 592 -3.79 -55.67 -17.33
CA PRO A 592 -4.66 -55.61 -16.14
C PRO A 592 -4.97 -57.01 -15.58
N ARG A 593 -4.93 -58.05 -16.42
CA ARG A 593 -5.13 -59.45 -16.02
C ARG A 593 -4.00 -59.97 -15.14
N GLU A 594 -2.75 -59.65 -15.48
CA GLU A 594 -1.59 -60.09 -14.71
C GLU A 594 -1.52 -59.37 -13.37
N ALA A 595 -1.85 -58.08 -13.36
CA ALA A 595 -1.94 -57.28 -12.14
C ALA A 595 -2.96 -57.88 -11.15
N ILE A 596 -4.15 -58.25 -11.62
CA ILE A 596 -5.19 -58.86 -10.77
C ILE A 596 -4.76 -60.26 -10.26
N LEU A 597 -4.16 -61.08 -11.12
CA LEU A 597 -3.68 -62.43 -10.74
C LEU A 597 -2.61 -62.39 -9.65
N LYS A 598 -1.73 -61.38 -9.67
CA LYS A 598 -0.68 -61.20 -8.66
C LYS A 598 -1.26 -61.08 -7.25
N PHE A 599 -2.40 -60.40 -7.10
CA PHE A 599 -3.04 -60.19 -5.80
C PHE A 599 -4.09 -61.27 -5.44
N ALA A 600 -4.40 -62.19 -6.36
CA ALA A 600 -5.41 -63.22 -6.13
C ALA A 600 -5.02 -64.22 -5.02
N LYS A 601 -3.72 -64.55 -4.89
CA LYS A 601 -3.22 -65.45 -3.85
C LYS A 601 -3.27 -64.79 -2.47
N ASP A 602 -2.78 -63.55 -2.36
CA ASP A 602 -2.82 -62.77 -1.11
C ASP A 602 -4.26 -62.54 -0.65
N ALA A 603 -5.18 -62.28 -1.59
CA ALA A 603 -6.61 -62.12 -1.28
C ALA A 603 -7.27 -63.41 -0.78
N ALA A 604 -6.80 -64.58 -1.23
CA ALA A 604 -7.30 -65.87 -0.77
C ALA A 604 -6.75 -66.24 0.61
N GLU A 605 -5.47 -65.96 0.87
CA GLU A 605 -4.79 -66.31 2.13
C GLU A 605 -5.20 -65.36 3.27
N ASN A 606 -5.36 -64.07 3.00
CA ASN A 606 -5.67 -63.04 4.01
C ASN A 606 -6.87 -62.16 3.62
N PRO A 607 -8.10 -62.70 3.62
CA PRO A 607 -9.26 -61.94 3.19
C PRO A 607 -9.75 -61.01 4.32
N TYR A 608 -9.09 -59.86 4.46
CA TYR A 608 -9.37 -58.91 5.53
C TYR A 608 -10.64 -58.07 5.29
N TRP A 609 -10.88 -57.66 4.04
CA TRP A 609 -11.88 -56.62 3.75
C TRP A 609 -13.28 -57.15 3.38
N ILE A 610 -13.40 -58.32 2.74
CA ILE A 610 -14.68 -58.77 2.12
C ILE A 610 -15.21 -60.07 2.73
N ALA A 611 -14.36 -61.07 2.98
CA ALA A 611 -14.81 -62.39 3.47
C ALA A 611 -15.53 -62.39 4.83
N PRO A 612 -15.23 -61.51 5.81
CA PRO A 612 -15.98 -61.48 7.06
C PRO A 612 -17.47 -61.15 6.86
N ALA A 613 -17.78 -60.28 5.89
CA ALA A 613 -19.15 -59.82 5.63
C ALA A 613 -20.00 -60.84 4.84
N TYR A 614 -19.38 -61.67 4.00
CA TYR A 614 -20.09 -62.62 3.12
C TYR A 614 -19.94 -64.09 3.54
N LYS A 615 -19.35 -64.36 4.70
CA LYS A 615 -19.08 -65.72 5.20
C LYS A 615 -20.32 -66.62 5.28
N GLN A 616 -21.51 -66.04 5.48
CA GLN A 616 -22.78 -66.76 5.56
C GLN A 616 -23.60 -66.75 4.26
N THR A 617 -23.39 -65.77 3.39
CA THR A 617 -24.22 -65.50 2.20
C THR A 617 -23.52 -65.84 0.88
N GLN A 618 -22.27 -66.30 0.93
CA GLN A 618 -21.50 -66.62 -0.27
C GLN A 618 -22.10 -67.85 -0.99
N PRO A 619 -22.54 -67.71 -2.24
CA PRO A 619 -23.05 -68.85 -3.01
C PRO A 619 -21.92 -69.85 -3.27
N LYS A 620 -22.20 -71.15 -3.15
CA LYS A 620 -21.25 -72.21 -3.49
C LYS A 620 -21.06 -72.23 -4.99
N ALA A 621 -19.83 -72.05 -5.46
CA ALA A 621 -19.48 -72.19 -6.87
C ALA A 621 -19.64 -73.66 -7.28
N ILE A 622 -20.56 -73.94 -8.21
CA ILE A 622 -20.90 -75.30 -8.69
C ILE A 622 -19.83 -75.86 -9.65
N PHE A 623 -18.92 -75.02 -10.16
CA PHE A 623 -17.94 -75.42 -11.15
C PHE A 623 -16.60 -75.81 -10.50
N SER A 624 -16.49 -77.07 -10.09
CA SER A 624 -15.28 -77.93 -10.23
C SER A 624 -15.38 -79.21 -9.40
N GLU A 625 -16.48 -79.95 -9.51
CA GLU A 625 -16.40 -81.38 -9.25
C GLU A 625 -15.66 -82.04 -10.42
N LYS A 626 -14.37 -82.32 -10.16
CA LYS A 626 -13.44 -83.24 -10.83
C LYS A 626 -13.98 -83.94 -12.08
N LEU A 627 -13.56 -83.46 -13.25
CA LEU A 627 -13.44 -84.34 -14.43
C LEU A 627 -12.23 -85.26 -14.20
N PRO A 628 -12.38 -86.59 -14.38
CA PRO A 628 -11.29 -87.55 -14.16
C PRO A 628 -10.17 -87.35 -15.17
N ALA A 629 -8.94 -87.46 -14.67
CA ALA A 629 -7.71 -87.39 -15.44
C ALA A 629 -7.64 -88.53 -16.46
N ASP A 630 -7.27 -88.19 -17.69
CA ASP A 630 -6.78 -89.16 -18.67
C ASP A 630 -5.49 -88.62 -19.32
N ASP A 631 -4.60 -89.58 -19.55
CA ASP A 631 -3.15 -89.51 -19.59
C ASP A 631 -2.51 -88.85 -20.82
N SER A 632 -1.23 -88.48 -20.60
CA SER A 632 -0.06 -88.60 -21.52
C SER A 632 0.63 -87.29 -21.95
N PRO A 633 1.94 -87.31 -22.32
CA PRO A 633 2.98 -86.76 -21.44
C PRO A 633 3.90 -85.70 -22.09
N SER A 634 4.62 -85.01 -21.20
CA SER A 634 5.90 -84.28 -21.37
C SER A 634 6.35 -83.82 -22.77
N SER A 635 6.46 -82.50 -22.95
CA SER A 635 7.45 -81.92 -23.87
C SER A 635 8.40 -80.99 -23.14
N ALA A 636 9.68 -81.24 -23.36
CA ALA A 636 10.81 -80.75 -22.62
C ALA A 636 11.20 -79.29 -22.98
N LYS A 637 11.84 -78.67 -21.99
CA LYS A 637 12.65 -77.44 -22.03
C LYS A 637 13.27 -77.12 -23.40
N LYS A 638 13.03 -75.90 -23.89
CA LYS A 638 13.96 -75.23 -24.83
C LYS A 638 14.74 -74.15 -24.08
N SER A 639 16.06 -74.26 -24.19
CA SER A 639 17.08 -73.37 -23.65
C SER A 639 17.13 -72.03 -24.39
N LYS A 640 17.43 -70.96 -23.65
CA LYS A 640 17.77 -69.62 -24.15
C LYS A 640 19.07 -69.69 -24.97
N THR A 641 19.07 -69.05 -26.13
CA THR A 641 20.28 -68.65 -26.88
C THR A 641 20.49 -67.15 -26.68
N GLU A 642 21.70 -66.77 -26.26
CA GLU A 642 22.16 -65.37 -26.27
C GLU A 642 22.50 -64.92 -27.70
N PRO A 643 22.38 -63.62 -28.04
CA PRO A 643 22.79 -63.10 -29.33
C PRO A 643 24.25 -62.61 -29.30
N ASP A 644 25.07 -63.16 -30.20
CA ASP A 644 26.39 -62.63 -30.52
C ASP A 644 26.30 -61.43 -31.47
N THR A 645 27.19 -60.49 -31.21
CA THR A 645 27.51 -59.25 -31.94
C THR A 645 27.71 -59.41 -33.45
N THR A 646 27.11 -58.52 -34.24
CA THR A 646 27.80 -57.66 -35.24
C THR A 646 26.90 -56.51 -35.68
#